data_AF-A0A6N2Z3R4-F1
#
_entry.id   AF-A0A6N2Z3R4-F1
#
_cell.length_a   1.000
_cell.length_b   1.000
_cell.length_c   1.000
_cell.angle_alpha   90.00
_cell.angle_beta   90.00
_cell.angle_gamma   90.00
#
_symmetry.space_group_name_H-M   'P 1'
#
loop_
_entity.id
_entity.type
_entity.pdbx_description
1 polymer ?
#
loop_
_entity_poly.entity_id
_entity_poly.type
_entity_poly.pdbx_seq_one_letter_code
_entity_poly.pdbx_strand_id
1 'polypeptide(L)'
;MAKERLYEWLDREMRTITYAMNPHEVPEYVKANLRDELRHYQEEAFRRFQFMQDDNLLAGISNAGFRREHLLFNMATGSGKTMVMASLMLYLYKEFNYQNFIFLVNTDAIIKKTRENMLNTQSNKYLFNPNGIFIDGEQIMIQAVDNFPAVKDKNTIYLKLTTIQKIHGELIKPRENGISLESLEEEDIIILGDEAHHFNASTKDEKKNKESWEKTIVDKMLYLRNSNKLLEFSATINMGDKNISQKYSDKILYKYDLSEFMSDGYSKNVLRLQSSDNDDEKMKDALLLSQYRKLIARENGISYFKPIVMFKSSKIKISEQKQQDFNGIVENLSVESLFKYINQRKTTVSSNSTLYKVFSYFLEQNLDSVIREIQEDFEPRNILNANEKNMLSLDNAVLLNTLEDINNPVRVIFAVAKLNEGWDVLNLYDIVRISEGAGTTRTATDSEAQLIGRGARYFPFVYEGEKSYQRRFDNVNSDLRFLETLHYHTINEKGYLANLEKSMDAVNLISSSDETVEIFEAKLKNSFKNTNVFKQGNLFINESRATTPEDYSSLDKFTIPKEWETEYIGSTIETDYQGKISDDTVIQRESEFLHVDKRFFRKALQRNPFFRFSNLKNYLPLLESKEELINSSQYFNGVSIKVSLPKGQHIVDLSATEKLEIIDKFLMYCEEKIRKNYKKEIGLKVFKPVPIRDVLKDYEIVSPKFQTGQVTQHILPHSMKGKDWFVYTHAIVNGTEKKLVDLIGTFVQTLENKYEKVYLIRNDEKGIRLKLTEFNGPRGFMPDFILYLENETFNYQVYIEPKGQHLETNDAWKQEMLYEINGSDIEVIGENEEVRLIGLKFYNEDNEREFINELSEKVNDGNSLDNLVGLFTEDI
;
A
#
# COMPACT_ATOMS: atom_id res chain seq x y z
N MET A 1 31.04 -2.80 -12.25
CA MET A 1 30.00 -3.19 -11.28
C MET A 1 28.76 -2.36 -11.59
N ALA A 2 27.58 -2.97 -11.68
CA ALA A 2 26.35 -2.19 -11.84
C ALA A 2 26.13 -1.36 -10.57
N LYS A 3 25.85 -0.06 -10.69
CA LYS A 3 25.50 0.80 -9.55
C LYS A 3 24.21 0.23 -8.95
N GLU A 4 24.22 -0.06 -7.64
CA GLU A 4 23.04 -0.54 -6.90
C GLU A 4 21.88 0.46 -7.08
N ARG A 5 20.65 -0.05 -7.21
CA ARG A 5 19.47 0.79 -7.39
C ARG A 5 19.00 1.34 -6.04
N LEU A 6 18.52 2.59 -6.02
CA LEU A 6 18.12 3.26 -4.78
C LEU A 6 17.06 2.47 -4.00
N TYR A 7 15.99 2.02 -4.67
CA TYR A 7 14.94 1.25 -3.99
C TYR A 7 15.45 -0.10 -3.42
N GLU A 8 16.40 -0.77 -4.08
CA GLU A 8 17.00 -2.03 -3.60
C GLU A 8 17.90 -1.77 -2.38
N TRP A 9 18.65 -0.67 -2.43
CA TRP A 9 19.45 -0.21 -1.29
C TRP A 9 18.55 0.14 -0.11
N LEU A 10 17.47 0.91 -0.32
CA LEU A 10 16.48 1.24 0.71
C LEU A 10 15.83 -0.02 1.29
N ASP A 11 15.48 -0.99 0.43
CA ASP A 11 14.95 -2.28 0.89
C ASP A 11 15.93 -3.01 1.81
N ARG A 12 17.25 -2.87 1.60
CA ARG A 12 18.26 -3.47 2.48
C ARG A 12 18.45 -2.66 3.76
N GLU A 13 18.67 -1.35 3.65
CA GLU A 13 18.97 -0.52 4.83
C GLU A 13 17.77 -0.41 5.78
N MET A 14 16.55 -0.33 5.26
CA MET A 14 15.36 -0.32 6.09
C MET A 14 15.06 -1.68 6.73
N ARG A 15 15.66 -2.80 6.23
CA ARG A 15 15.63 -4.11 6.90
C ARG A 15 16.65 -4.23 8.04
N THR A 16 17.78 -3.54 7.95
CA THR A 16 18.86 -3.63 8.95
C THR A 16 18.67 -2.67 10.12
N ILE A 17 17.82 -1.67 10.00
CA ILE A 17 17.43 -0.78 11.10
C ILE A 17 16.50 -1.54 12.05
N THR A 18 17.04 -1.96 13.20
CA THR A 18 16.29 -2.61 14.28
C THR A 18 15.02 -1.81 14.63
N TYR A 19 13.86 -2.47 14.63
CA TYR A 19 12.53 -1.88 14.86
C TYR A 19 12.40 -1.01 16.13
N ALA A 20 13.27 -1.20 17.13
CA ALA A 20 13.38 -0.33 18.30
C ALA A 20 13.68 1.16 17.95
N MET A 21 14.23 1.42 16.77
CA MET A 21 14.58 2.75 16.27
C MET A 21 13.68 3.27 15.14
N ASN A 22 12.48 2.74 14.88
CA ASN A 22 11.65 3.20 13.74
C ASN A 22 11.26 4.70 13.89
N PRO A 23 11.88 5.68 13.18
CA PRO A 23 11.64 7.11 13.36
C PRO A 23 10.67 7.68 12.31
N HIS A 24 10.19 6.86 11.37
CA HIS A 24 9.54 7.31 10.15
C HIS A 24 8.14 6.72 10.00
N GLU A 25 7.32 6.80 11.04
CA GLU A 25 5.88 6.65 10.87
C GLU A 25 5.30 7.93 10.24
N VAL A 26 4.26 7.78 9.42
CA VAL A 26 3.56 8.94 8.86
C VAL A 26 2.96 9.74 10.02
N PRO A 27 3.35 11.03 10.20
CA PRO A 27 2.90 11.81 11.34
C PRO A 27 1.38 11.93 11.40
N GLU A 28 0.81 11.93 12.60
CA GLU A 28 -0.64 12.01 12.79
C GLU A 28 -1.24 13.29 12.21
N TYR A 29 -0.51 14.42 12.26
CA TYR A 29 -0.96 15.66 11.63
C TYR A 29 -1.05 15.54 10.10
N VAL A 30 -0.29 14.64 9.46
CA VAL A 30 -0.46 14.38 8.03
C VAL A 30 -1.74 13.56 7.84
N LYS A 31 -1.90 12.45 8.57
CA LYS A 31 -3.07 11.55 8.46
C LYS A 31 -4.38 12.28 8.72
N ALA A 32 -4.46 13.08 9.79
CA ALA A 32 -5.68 13.80 10.19
C ALA A 32 -6.12 14.91 9.23
N ASN A 33 -5.20 15.40 8.39
CA ASN A 33 -5.46 16.48 7.44
C ASN A 33 -5.70 15.99 6.00
N LEU A 34 -5.54 14.70 5.74
CA LEU A 34 -5.98 14.08 4.49
C LEU A 34 -7.46 13.70 4.60
N ARG A 35 -8.13 13.60 3.45
CA ARG A 35 -9.53 13.17 3.40
C ARG A 35 -9.68 11.69 3.69
N ASP A 36 -8.83 10.87 3.07
CA ASP A 36 -8.87 9.42 3.14
C ASP A 36 -7.59 8.91 3.83
N GLU A 37 -7.70 7.76 4.49
CA GLU A 37 -6.54 7.09 5.08
C GLU A 37 -5.56 6.63 4.00
N LEU A 38 -4.26 6.81 4.29
CA LEU A 38 -3.21 6.29 3.43
C LEU A 38 -3.21 4.76 3.49
N ARG A 39 -3.21 4.11 2.32
CA ARG A 39 -3.04 2.66 2.22
C ARG A 39 -1.60 2.29 2.58
N HIS A 40 -1.39 1.04 2.98
CA HIS A 40 -0.09 0.57 3.48
C HIS A 40 1.09 0.89 2.53
N TYR A 41 0.93 0.70 1.22
CA TYR A 41 1.97 1.02 0.23
C TYR A 41 2.18 2.53 0.03
N GLN A 42 1.16 3.36 0.30
CA GLN A 42 1.28 4.83 0.29
C GLN A 42 2.02 5.31 1.53
N GLU A 43 1.73 4.70 2.68
CA GLU A 43 2.53 4.92 3.89
C GLU A 43 3.98 4.55 3.63
N GLU A 44 4.25 3.35 3.12
CA GLU A 44 5.62 2.89 2.83
C GLU A 44 6.38 3.84 1.89
N ALA A 45 5.73 4.32 0.82
CA ALA A 45 6.29 5.35 -0.06
C ALA A 45 6.69 6.62 0.72
N PHE A 46 5.84 7.06 1.64
CA PHE A 46 6.09 8.21 2.51
C PHE A 46 7.23 7.95 3.50
N ARG A 47 7.29 6.76 4.13
CA ARG A 47 8.35 6.40 5.09
C ARG A 47 9.72 6.40 4.42
N ARG A 48 9.83 5.83 3.22
CA ARG A 48 11.07 5.89 2.41
C ARG A 48 11.48 7.32 2.10
N PHE A 49 10.51 8.18 1.81
CA PHE A 49 10.81 9.58 1.59
C PHE A 49 11.37 10.24 2.85
N GLN A 50 10.73 10.04 4.01
CA GLN A 50 11.21 10.57 5.30
C GLN A 50 12.62 10.06 5.60
N PHE A 51 12.88 8.77 5.39
CA PHE A 51 14.19 8.16 5.55
C PHE A 51 15.27 8.88 4.72
N MET A 52 14.96 9.19 3.45
CA MET A 52 15.86 9.96 2.58
C MET A 52 16.06 11.42 3.02
N GLN A 53 15.23 11.95 3.92
CA GLN A 53 15.38 13.28 4.48
C GLN A 53 16.03 13.30 5.87
N ASP A 54 16.34 12.14 6.48
CA ASP A 54 16.91 12.09 7.82
C ASP A 54 18.39 12.52 7.80
N ASP A 55 18.66 13.69 8.38
CA ASP A 55 20.00 14.26 8.42
C ASP A 55 20.97 13.44 9.30
N ASN A 56 20.47 12.65 10.26
CA ASN A 56 21.33 11.79 11.09
C ASN A 56 21.90 10.61 10.30
N LEU A 57 21.29 10.27 9.17
CA LEU A 57 21.67 9.15 8.30
C LEU A 57 22.41 9.61 7.03
N LEU A 58 22.70 10.92 6.93
CA LEU A 58 23.27 11.58 5.75
C LEU A 58 24.58 10.97 5.26
N ALA A 59 25.47 10.61 6.19
CA ALA A 59 26.76 10.02 5.85
C ALA A 59 26.54 8.69 5.11
N GLY A 60 25.59 7.85 5.56
CA GLY A 60 25.25 6.58 4.91
C GLY A 60 24.68 6.77 3.51
N ILE A 61 23.68 7.66 3.36
CA ILE A 61 23.00 7.93 2.07
C ILE A 61 23.97 8.53 1.04
N SER A 62 24.76 9.54 1.45
CA SER A 62 25.71 10.22 0.56
C SER A 62 26.87 9.32 0.18
N ASN A 63 27.38 8.50 1.11
CA ASN A 63 28.44 7.52 0.83
C ASN A 63 27.98 6.42 -0.14
N ALA A 64 26.69 6.07 -0.12
CA ALA A 64 26.09 5.15 -1.09
C ALA A 64 25.93 5.77 -2.50
N GLY A 65 26.19 7.08 -2.66
CA GLY A 65 26.20 7.77 -3.94
C GLY A 65 24.80 8.10 -4.50
N PHE A 66 23.80 8.21 -3.61
CA PHE A 66 22.44 8.61 -3.94
C PHE A 66 22.20 10.10 -3.68
N ARG A 67 21.24 10.68 -4.42
CA ARG A 67 20.86 12.10 -4.33
C ARG A 67 19.46 12.22 -3.73
N ARG A 68 19.27 13.21 -2.85
CA ARG A 68 17.99 13.45 -2.15
C ARG A 68 17.14 14.54 -2.79
N GLU A 69 17.73 15.29 -3.71
CA GLU A 69 17.10 16.41 -4.40
C GLU A 69 16.20 15.91 -5.53
N HIS A 70 16.46 14.74 -6.12
CA HIS A 70 15.67 14.19 -7.23
C HIS A 70 15.22 12.77 -6.93
N LEU A 71 13.96 12.61 -6.57
CA LEU A 71 13.36 11.33 -6.19
C LEU A 71 12.16 11.02 -7.07
N LEU A 72 11.94 9.72 -7.32
CA LEU A 72 10.84 9.23 -8.13
C LEU A 72 10.05 8.14 -7.42
N PHE A 73 8.73 8.32 -7.41
CA PHE A 73 7.73 7.36 -6.97
C PHE A 73 7.18 6.60 -8.19
N ASN A 74 7.60 5.34 -8.35
CA ASN A 74 7.12 4.49 -9.43
C ASN A 74 5.93 3.67 -8.94
N MET A 75 4.74 4.24 -9.06
CA MET A 75 3.51 3.69 -8.49
C MET A 75 2.43 3.51 -9.55
N ALA A 76 1.70 2.38 -9.49
CA ALA A 76 0.68 1.98 -10.45
C ALA A 76 -0.34 3.08 -10.78
N THR A 77 -0.95 3.01 -11.96
CA THR A 77 -2.04 3.93 -12.31
C THR A 77 -3.26 3.65 -11.44
N GLY A 78 -3.81 4.68 -10.79
CA GLY A 78 -4.93 4.53 -9.87
C GLY A 78 -4.56 4.15 -8.43
N SER A 79 -3.27 3.94 -8.13
CA SER A 79 -2.80 3.64 -6.75
C SER A 79 -2.90 4.82 -5.78
N GLY A 80 -3.28 6.02 -6.25
CA GLY A 80 -3.40 7.22 -5.42
C GLY A 80 -2.12 8.04 -5.27
N LYS A 81 -1.30 8.12 -6.33
CA LYS A 81 -0.10 8.99 -6.39
C LYS A 81 -0.33 10.42 -5.89
N THR A 82 -1.48 11.00 -6.26
CA THR A 82 -1.84 12.37 -5.84
C THR A 82 -2.09 12.48 -4.33
N MET A 83 -2.51 11.39 -3.67
CA MET A 83 -2.66 11.35 -2.20
C MET A 83 -1.28 11.33 -1.52
N VAL A 84 -0.34 10.53 -2.04
CA VAL A 84 1.07 10.57 -1.58
C VAL A 84 1.65 11.98 -1.75
N MET A 85 1.42 12.61 -2.91
CA MET A 85 1.84 13.99 -3.15
C MET A 85 1.27 14.98 -2.13
N ALA A 86 -0.04 14.91 -1.83
CA ALA A 86 -0.68 15.76 -0.82
C ALA A 86 -0.07 15.55 0.57
N SER A 87 0.18 14.29 0.96
CA SER A 87 0.81 13.94 2.24
C SER A 87 2.22 14.52 2.37
N LEU A 88 3.02 14.42 1.32
CA LEU A 88 4.39 14.94 1.28
C LEU A 88 4.42 16.47 1.31
N MET A 89 3.44 17.13 0.70
CA MET A 89 3.31 18.59 0.74
C MET A 89 3.08 19.08 2.18
N LEU A 90 2.20 18.44 2.94
CA LEU A 90 1.98 18.77 4.37
C LEU A 90 3.23 18.50 5.21
N TYR A 91 3.91 17.39 4.94
CA TYR A 91 5.15 17.03 5.62
C TYR A 91 6.27 18.05 5.37
N LEU A 92 6.53 18.39 4.11
CA LEU A 92 7.57 19.35 3.71
C LEU A 92 7.26 20.76 4.21
N TYR A 93 5.99 21.16 4.23
CA TYR A 93 5.58 22.42 4.85
C TYR A 93 5.90 22.45 6.34
N LYS A 94 5.53 21.39 7.07
CA LYS A 94 5.66 21.35 8.52
C LYS A 94 7.10 21.14 9.00
N GLU A 95 7.78 20.10 8.49
CA GLU A 95 9.10 19.70 9.01
C GLU A 95 10.24 20.53 8.41
N PHE A 96 10.09 21.04 7.19
CA PHE A 96 11.16 21.74 6.47
C PHE A 96 10.80 23.18 6.07
N ASN A 97 9.64 23.68 6.48
CA ASN A 97 9.20 25.07 6.27
C ASN A 97 9.10 25.47 4.78
N TYR A 98 8.89 24.52 3.86
CA TYR A 98 8.64 24.85 2.45
C TYR A 98 7.24 25.44 2.28
N GLN A 99 7.17 26.62 1.66
CA GLN A 99 5.90 27.25 1.33
C GLN A 99 5.59 27.25 -0.18
N ASN A 100 6.60 27.06 -1.04
CA ASN A 100 6.45 27.23 -2.49
C ASN A 100 6.51 25.89 -3.22
N PHE A 101 5.41 25.53 -3.87
CA PHE A 101 5.25 24.28 -4.60
C PHE A 101 4.90 24.56 -6.06
N ILE A 102 5.60 23.90 -6.99
CA ILE A 102 5.33 23.93 -8.43
C ILE A 102 4.85 22.55 -8.86
N PHE A 103 3.60 22.45 -9.31
CA PHE A 103 3.06 21.23 -9.91
C PHE A 103 3.21 21.27 -11.43
N LEU A 104 3.97 20.32 -11.97
CA LEU A 104 4.33 20.20 -13.39
C LEU A 104 3.69 18.98 -14.04
N VAL A 105 3.02 19.21 -15.16
CA VAL A 105 2.37 18.14 -15.97
C VAL A 105 2.48 18.41 -17.47
N ASN A 106 2.14 17.41 -18.27
CA ASN A 106 2.19 17.52 -19.72
C ASN A 106 0.93 18.14 -20.35
N THR A 107 -0.24 18.07 -19.70
CA THR A 107 -1.52 18.49 -20.30
C THR A 107 -2.35 19.38 -19.37
N ASP A 108 -3.09 20.32 -19.97
CA ASP A 108 -4.00 21.23 -19.22
C ASP A 108 -5.18 20.49 -18.56
N ALA A 109 -5.54 19.31 -19.05
CA ALA A 109 -6.59 18.48 -18.45
C ALA A 109 -6.19 18.02 -17.04
N ILE A 110 -4.94 17.61 -16.86
CA ILE A 110 -4.42 17.20 -15.54
C ILE A 110 -4.33 18.41 -14.61
N ILE A 111 -3.94 19.60 -15.10
CA ILE A 111 -3.96 20.84 -14.30
C ILE A 111 -5.34 21.13 -13.73
N LYS A 112 -6.39 21.07 -14.56
CA LYS A 112 -7.76 21.31 -14.11
C LYS A 112 -8.19 20.29 -13.06
N LYS A 113 -7.88 19.00 -13.29
CA LYS A 113 -8.15 17.92 -12.34
C LYS A 113 -7.43 18.13 -11.00
N THR A 114 -6.13 18.42 -11.02
CA THR A 114 -5.35 18.63 -9.80
C THR A 114 -5.83 19.88 -9.05
N ARG A 115 -6.19 20.94 -9.76
CA ARG A 115 -6.79 22.14 -9.15
C ARG A 115 -8.08 21.81 -8.40
N GLU A 116 -8.96 21.02 -9.03
CA GLU A 116 -10.20 20.55 -8.40
C GLU A 116 -9.90 19.72 -7.14
N ASN A 117 -8.97 18.77 -7.23
CA ASN A 117 -8.62 17.87 -6.14
C ASN A 117 -7.88 18.57 -4.97
N MET A 118 -7.08 19.61 -5.24
CA MET A 118 -6.25 20.26 -4.22
C MET A 118 -6.90 21.49 -3.59
N LEU A 119 -7.84 22.15 -4.28
CA LEU A 119 -8.36 23.46 -3.86
C LEU A 119 -9.88 23.52 -3.66
N ASN A 120 -10.67 22.64 -4.30
CA ASN A 120 -12.12 22.70 -4.19
C ASN A 120 -12.64 21.81 -3.04
N THR A 121 -12.90 22.40 -1.88
CA THR A 121 -13.42 21.69 -0.69
C THR A 121 -14.80 21.06 -0.90
N GLN A 122 -15.57 21.51 -1.90
CA GLN A 122 -16.89 20.95 -2.23
C GLN A 122 -16.78 19.72 -3.14
N SER A 123 -15.61 19.45 -3.71
CA SER A 123 -15.42 18.31 -4.60
C SER A 123 -15.39 17.00 -3.83
N ASN A 124 -16.08 15.98 -4.35
CA ASN A 124 -15.93 14.61 -3.85
C ASN A 124 -14.54 14.01 -4.08
N LYS A 125 -13.69 14.68 -4.86
CA LYS A 125 -12.30 14.28 -5.15
C LYS A 125 -11.27 15.19 -4.44
N TYR A 126 -11.72 16.08 -3.55
CA TYR A 126 -10.85 16.89 -2.69
C TYR A 126 -9.93 16.00 -1.83
N LEU A 127 -8.65 16.32 -1.73
CA LEU A 127 -7.63 15.45 -1.11
C LEU A 127 -7.42 15.70 0.39
N PHE A 128 -7.76 16.88 0.88
CA PHE A 128 -7.58 17.26 2.28
C PHE A 128 -8.88 17.15 3.07
N ASN A 129 -8.77 17.27 4.38
CA ASN A 129 -9.92 17.30 5.27
C ASN A 129 -10.84 18.49 4.89
N PRO A 130 -12.13 18.25 4.55
CA PRO A 130 -13.06 19.31 4.15
C PRO A 130 -13.30 20.37 5.23
N ASN A 131 -13.06 20.04 6.51
CA ASN A 131 -13.18 20.98 7.62
C ASN A 131 -11.99 21.96 7.70
N GLY A 132 -10.96 21.77 6.87
CA GLY A 132 -9.74 22.57 6.84
C GLY A 132 -8.52 21.77 7.27
N ILE A 133 -7.34 22.32 6.97
CA ILE A 133 -6.04 21.75 7.33
C ILE A 133 -5.58 22.42 8.62
N PHE A 134 -5.28 21.65 9.66
CA PHE A 134 -4.84 22.16 10.96
C PHE A 134 -3.53 21.50 11.39
N ILE A 135 -2.49 22.29 11.60
CA ILE A 135 -1.18 21.80 12.05
C ILE A 135 -0.78 22.60 13.29
N ASP A 136 -0.50 21.92 14.40
CA ASP A 136 -0.21 22.52 15.72
C ASP A 136 -1.25 23.55 16.21
N GLY A 137 -2.52 23.33 15.86
CA GLY A 137 -3.64 24.21 16.23
C GLY A 137 -3.78 25.47 15.36
N GLU A 138 -2.97 25.61 14.32
CA GLU A 138 -3.05 26.69 13.34
C GLU A 138 -3.72 26.18 12.06
N GLN A 139 -4.63 26.96 11.48
CA GLN A 139 -5.24 26.63 10.19
C GLN A 139 -4.27 26.95 9.05
N ILE A 140 -4.00 25.97 8.20
CA ILE A 140 -3.13 26.09 7.03
C ILE A 140 -3.96 26.28 5.77
N MET A 141 -3.58 27.26 4.93
CA MET A 141 -4.22 27.59 3.67
C MET A 141 -3.38 27.13 2.49
N ILE A 142 -4.00 26.54 1.47
CA ILE A 142 -3.36 26.26 0.18
C ILE A 142 -3.91 27.24 -0.84
N GLN A 143 -3.01 28.05 -1.41
CA GLN A 143 -3.36 29.11 -2.35
C GLN A 143 -2.73 28.85 -3.72
N ALA A 144 -3.56 28.77 -4.77
CA ALA A 144 -3.04 28.76 -6.13
C ALA A 144 -2.50 30.14 -6.52
N VAL A 145 -1.31 30.17 -7.10
CA VAL A 145 -0.65 31.40 -7.54
C VAL A 145 -0.04 31.24 -8.93
N ASP A 146 0.03 32.33 -9.68
CA ASP A 146 0.78 32.38 -10.94
C ASP A 146 2.27 32.66 -10.69
N ASN A 147 2.59 33.48 -9.67
CA ASN A 147 3.94 33.73 -9.18
C ASN A 147 3.97 33.69 -7.65
N PHE A 148 5.12 33.31 -7.07
CA PHE A 148 5.29 33.33 -5.62
C PHE A 148 5.32 34.77 -5.09
N PRO A 149 4.65 35.06 -3.97
CA PRO A 149 4.65 36.40 -3.40
C PRO A 149 5.98 36.69 -2.71
N ALA A 150 6.50 37.91 -2.89
CA ALA A 150 7.73 38.37 -2.25
C ALA A 150 7.63 38.40 -0.71
N VAL A 151 6.41 38.63 -0.18
CA VAL A 151 6.11 38.55 1.25
C VAL A 151 5.15 37.39 1.46
N LYS A 152 5.60 36.37 2.20
CA LYS A 152 4.84 35.15 2.46
C LYS A 152 3.95 35.33 3.68
N ASP A 153 2.69 34.96 3.53
CA ASP A 153 1.77 34.85 4.65
C ASP A 153 2.17 33.68 5.55
N LYS A 154 1.95 33.85 6.85
CA LYS A 154 2.06 32.75 7.81
C LYS A 154 0.95 31.73 7.52
N ASN A 155 1.25 30.46 7.78
CA ASN A 155 0.27 29.38 7.64
C ASN A 155 -0.25 29.18 6.21
N THR A 156 0.55 29.53 5.20
CA THR A 156 0.13 29.45 3.78
C THR A 156 1.12 28.63 2.95
N ILE A 157 0.57 27.72 2.14
CA ILE A 157 1.25 26.96 1.09
C ILE A 157 0.83 27.55 -0.27
N TYR A 158 1.81 28.01 -1.04
CA TYR A 158 1.61 28.55 -2.39
C TYR A 158 1.84 27.46 -3.44
N LEU A 159 0.85 27.25 -4.31
CA LEU A 159 0.85 26.21 -5.33
C LEU A 159 0.74 26.82 -6.74
N LYS A 160 1.81 26.73 -7.54
CA LYS A 160 1.76 27.06 -8.97
C LYS A 160 1.48 25.80 -9.77
N LEU A 161 0.33 25.74 -10.47
CA LEU A 161 0.01 24.65 -11.39
C LEU A 161 0.30 25.07 -12.83
N THR A 162 1.24 24.41 -13.50
CA THR A 162 1.62 24.77 -14.87
C THR A 162 2.04 23.56 -15.69
N THR A 163 2.09 23.72 -17.02
CA THR A 163 2.63 22.68 -17.89
C THR A 163 4.12 22.86 -18.10
N ILE A 164 4.80 21.78 -18.44
CA ILE A 164 6.24 21.77 -18.77
C ILE A 164 6.55 22.78 -19.88
N GLN A 165 5.70 22.85 -20.90
CA GLN A 165 5.88 23.74 -22.04
C GLN A 165 5.68 25.21 -21.65
N LYS A 166 4.71 25.49 -20.77
CA LYS A 166 4.43 26.85 -20.29
C LYS A 166 5.60 27.36 -19.44
N ILE A 167 6.04 26.59 -18.44
CA ILE A 167 7.14 27.03 -17.57
C ILE A 167 8.45 27.16 -18.34
N HIS A 168 8.73 26.25 -19.28
CA HIS A 168 9.90 26.36 -20.15
C HIS A 168 9.85 27.64 -21.01
N GLY A 169 8.69 27.96 -21.57
CA GLY A 169 8.47 29.17 -22.34
C GLY A 169 8.65 30.44 -21.51
N GLU A 170 8.10 30.46 -20.29
CA GLU A 170 8.23 31.58 -19.33
C GLU A 170 9.70 31.83 -18.95
N LEU A 171 10.46 30.77 -18.65
CA LEU A 171 11.87 30.89 -18.23
C LEU A 171 12.83 31.23 -19.38
N ILE A 172 12.53 30.85 -20.62
CA ILE A 172 13.36 31.21 -21.79
C ILE A 172 13.03 32.60 -22.32
N LYS A 173 11.75 32.99 -22.28
CA LYS A 173 11.28 34.29 -22.74
C LYS A 173 10.57 34.98 -21.58
N PRO A 174 11.32 35.63 -20.67
CA PRO A 174 10.74 36.38 -19.57
C PRO A 174 9.72 37.39 -20.08
N ARG A 175 8.60 37.52 -19.38
CA ARG A 175 7.53 38.50 -19.63
C ARG A 175 7.25 39.25 -18.34
N GLU A 176 6.70 40.46 -18.45
CA GLU A 176 6.23 41.19 -17.27
C GLU A 176 5.22 40.34 -16.48
N ASN A 177 5.43 40.24 -15.16
CA ASN A 177 4.66 39.38 -14.24
C ASN A 177 4.68 37.88 -14.58
N GLY A 178 5.71 37.38 -15.27
CA GLY A 178 5.98 35.95 -15.42
C GLY A 178 7.05 35.46 -14.44
N ILE A 179 7.10 34.15 -14.19
CA ILE A 179 8.17 33.56 -13.38
C ILE A 179 9.50 33.68 -14.11
N SER A 180 10.54 34.13 -13.40
CA SER A 180 11.90 34.26 -13.93
C SER A 180 12.87 33.42 -13.10
N LEU A 181 14.05 33.11 -13.66
CA LEU A 181 15.10 32.43 -12.91
C LEU A 181 15.54 33.25 -11.69
N GLU A 182 15.67 34.57 -11.85
CA GLU A 182 15.98 35.52 -10.78
C GLU A 182 14.97 35.44 -9.63
N SER A 183 13.67 35.35 -9.94
CA SER A 183 12.63 35.20 -8.91
C SER A 183 12.66 33.86 -8.18
N LEU A 184 13.27 32.83 -8.77
CA LEU A 184 13.40 31.50 -8.18
C LEU A 184 14.70 31.32 -7.39
N GLU A 185 15.74 32.11 -7.67
CA GLU A 185 17.02 32.06 -6.95
C GLU A 185 16.89 32.39 -5.47
N GLU A 186 15.92 33.24 -5.10
CA GLU A 186 15.67 33.64 -3.71
C GLU A 186 14.68 32.71 -2.98
N GLU A 187 14.17 31.67 -3.65
CA GLU A 187 13.05 30.86 -3.15
C GLU A 187 13.43 29.38 -2.99
N ASP A 188 13.11 28.80 -1.83
CA ASP A 188 13.16 27.34 -1.65
C ASP A 188 11.92 26.72 -2.28
N ILE A 189 12.10 25.90 -3.32
CA ILE A 189 11.00 25.35 -4.11
C ILE A 189 10.96 23.82 -4.10
N ILE A 190 9.73 23.31 -4.05
CA ILE A 190 9.43 21.90 -4.30
C ILE A 190 8.75 21.77 -5.66
N ILE A 191 9.34 20.96 -6.54
CA ILE A 191 8.83 20.66 -7.87
C ILE A 191 8.16 19.28 -7.82
N LEU A 192 6.87 19.23 -8.11
CA LEU A 192 6.05 18.03 -8.11
C LEU A 192 5.72 17.68 -9.57
N GLY A 193 6.36 16.65 -10.13
CA GLY A 193 6.12 16.19 -11.50
C GLY A 193 5.17 14.99 -11.53
N ASP A 194 4.02 15.09 -12.20
CA ASP A 194 3.12 13.95 -12.42
C ASP A 194 3.19 13.47 -13.89
N GLU A 195 3.00 12.16 -14.09
CA GLU A 195 3.21 11.44 -15.36
C GLU A 195 4.62 11.65 -15.94
N ALA A 196 5.63 11.50 -15.08
CA ALA A 196 7.03 11.80 -15.38
C ALA A 196 7.66 11.01 -16.55
N HIS A 197 7.01 9.94 -17.01
CA HIS A 197 7.45 9.19 -18.18
C HIS A 197 7.40 10.01 -19.48
N HIS A 198 6.56 11.05 -19.56
CA HIS A 198 6.56 11.98 -20.69
C HIS A 198 7.84 12.82 -20.80
N PHE A 199 8.64 12.90 -19.73
CA PHE A 199 9.93 13.58 -19.77
C PHE A 199 10.95 12.86 -20.71
N ASN A 200 10.73 11.59 -21.12
CA ASN A 200 11.82 10.72 -21.64
C ASN A 200 11.60 9.89 -22.93
N ALA A 201 10.71 10.24 -23.88
CA ALA A 201 10.41 9.38 -25.06
C ALA A 201 10.86 9.89 -26.47
N SER A 202 10.73 9.04 -27.50
CA SER A 202 11.83 8.41 -28.29
C SER A 202 12.11 8.85 -29.75
N THR A 203 11.54 9.93 -30.29
CA THR A 203 11.81 10.33 -31.71
C THR A 203 12.95 11.36 -31.83
N LYS A 204 13.66 11.38 -32.98
CA LYS A 204 14.88 12.21 -33.18
C LYS A 204 14.65 13.73 -33.02
N ASP A 205 13.49 14.25 -33.42
CA ASP A 205 13.17 15.68 -33.29
C ASP A 205 12.59 16.04 -31.92
N GLU A 206 11.81 15.13 -31.30
CA GLU A 206 11.33 15.32 -29.92
C GLU A 206 12.46 15.24 -28.90
N LYS A 207 13.51 14.46 -29.15
CA LYS A 207 14.68 14.37 -28.27
C LYS A 207 15.34 15.73 -28.03
N LYS A 208 15.52 16.56 -29.07
CA LYS A 208 16.13 17.90 -28.93
C LYS A 208 15.27 18.85 -28.09
N ASN A 209 13.96 18.86 -28.31
CA ASN A 209 13.05 19.72 -27.54
C ASN A 209 12.87 19.24 -26.09
N LYS A 210 12.85 17.92 -25.86
CA LYS A 210 12.72 17.33 -24.51
C LYS A 210 13.99 17.45 -23.69
N GLU A 211 15.17 17.26 -24.30
CA GLU A 211 16.45 17.59 -23.65
C GLU A 211 16.46 19.06 -23.20
N SER A 212 15.84 19.97 -23.96
CA SER A 212 15.71 21.38 -23.56
C SER A 212 14.80 21.58 -22.33
N TRP A 213 13.69 20.86 -22.24
CA TRP A 213 12.75 20.94 -21.10
C TRP A 213 13.34 20.33 -19.84
N GLU A 214 13.91 19.13 -19.95
CA GLU A 214 14.55 18.46 -18.84
C GLU A 214 15.70 19.29 -18.29
N LYS A 215 16.57 19.83 -19.16
CA LYS A 215 17.61 20.77 -18.74
C LYS A 215 17.04 22.01 -18.05
N THR A 216 15.84 22.46 -18.41
CA THR A 216 15.22 23.59 -17.72
C THR A 216 14.76 23.22 -16.32
N ILE A 217 14.13 22.06 -16.14
CA ILE A 217 13.65 21.62 -14.83
C ILE A 217 14.83 21.22 -13.94
N VAL A 218 15.74 20.40 -14.45
CA VAL A 218 16.88 19.84 -13.70
C VAL A 218 18.00 20.87 -13.59
N ASP A 219 18.57 21.32 -14.72
CA ASP A 219 19.77 22.18 -14.69
C ASP A 219 19.47 23.63 -14.30
N LYS A 220 18.24 24.12 -14.52
CA LYS A 220 17.88 25.53 -14.26
C LYS A 220 16.89 25.77 -13.14
N MET A 221 16.22 24.76 -12.57
CA MET A 221 15.33 24.98 -11.42
C MET A 221 15.77 24.17 -10.21
N LEU A 222 15.92 22.87 -10.37
CA LEU A 222 16.31 21.98 -9.27
C LEU A 222 17.67 22.37 -8.69
N TYR A 223 18.68 22.62 -9.52
CA TYR A 223 20.02 22.96 -9.03
C TYR A 223 20.25 24.47 -8.80
N LEU A 224 19.20 25.31 -8.81
CA LEU A 224 19.34 26.72 -8.40
C LEU A 224 19.74 26.84 -6.93
N ARG A 225 19.17 26.00 -6.07
CA ARG A 225 19.48 25.94 -4.64
C ARG A 225 19.60 24.51 -4.18
N ASN A 226 20.53 24.25 -3.25
CA ASN A 226 20.73 22.92 -2.67
C ASN A 226 19.50 22.43 -1.86
N SER A 227 18.65 23.35 -1.43
CA SER A 227 17.39 23.10 -0.74
C SER A 227 16.26 22.70 -1.69
N ASN A 228 16.37 22.90 -3.00
CA ASN A 228 15.27 22.56 -3.91
C ASN A 228 15.13 21.04 -4.03
N LYS A 229 13.89 20.58 -4.26
CA LYS A 229 13.60 19.16 -4.49
C LYS A 229 12.69 18.95 -5.68
N LEU A 230 12.91 17.88 -6.42
CA LEU A 230 12.10 17.38 -7.53
C LEU A 230 11.57 16.00 -7.15
N LEU A 231 10.26 15.90 -6.98
CA LEU A 231 9.54 14.68 -6.67
C LEU A 231 8.70 14.29 -7.89
N GLU A 232 9.09 13.20 -8.54
CA GLU A 232 8.43 12.68 -9.72
C GLU A 232 7.50 11.52 -9.38
N PHE A 233 6.33 11.48 -10.01
CA PHE A 233 5.31 10.48 -9.82
C PHE A 233 4.98 9.88 -11.19
N SER A 234 5.18 8.58 -11.37
CA SER A 234 4.90 7.90 -12.63
C SER A 234 4.42 6.47 -12.38
N ALA A 235 3.60 5.93 -13.29
CA ALA A 235 3.24 4.52 -13.30
C ALA A 235 4.13 3.67 -14.21
N THR A 236 4.84 4.30 -15.14
CA THR A 236 5.50 3.59 -16.24
C THR A 236 6.93 4.10 -16.37
N ILE A 237 7.90 3.25 -16.05
CA ILE A 237 9.31 3.50 -16.36
C ILE A 237 9.85 2.25 -17.01
N ASN A 238 10.22 2.36 -18.28
CA ASN A 238 10.81 1.25 -19.00
C ASN A 238 12.27 1.05 -18.58
N MET A 239 12.47 0.33 -17.48
CA MET A 239 13.81 -0.05 -16.98
C MET A 239 14.52 -1.06 -17.91
N GLY A 240 13.86 -1.55 -18.95
CA GLY A 240 14.48 -2.36 -20.01
C GLY A 240 15.33 -1.53 -20.99
N ASP A 241 15.07 -0.22 -21.10
CA ASP A 241 15.95 0.69 -21.83
C ASP A 241 17.18 1.02 -20.98
N LYS A 242 18.38 0.69 -21.49
CA LYS A 242 19.65 0.93 -20.80
C LYS A 242 19.85 2.41 -20.43
N ASN A 243 19.42 3.34 -21.27
CA ASN A 243 19.58 4.77 -21.02
C ASN A 243 18.66 5.24 -19.88
N ILE A 244 17.41 4.78 -19.88
CA ILE A 244 16.43 5.11 -18.83
C ILE A 244 16.84 4.46 -17.52
N SER A 245 17.23 3.18 -17.54
CA SER A 245 17.70 2.50 -16.33
C SER A 245 18.92 3.21 -15.76
N GLN A 246 19.93 3.55 -16.56
CA GLN A 246 21.11 4.26 -16.06
C GLN A 246 20.76 5.63 -15.46
N LYS A 247 19.79 6.33 -16.04
CA LYS A 247 19.36 7.65 -15.58
C LYS A 247 18.53 7.60 -14.29
N TYR A 248 17.69 6.58 -14.09
CA TYR A 248 16.71 6.53 -12.99
C TYR A 248 17.07 5.57 -11.86
N SER A 249 18.05 4.67 -12.05
CA SER A 249 18.44 3.70 -11.03
C SER A 249 18.73 4.32 -9.66
N ASP A 250 19.28 5.55 -9.62
CA ASP A 250 19.61 6.24 -8.38
C ASP A 250 18.55 7.25 -7.88
N LYS A 251 17.35 7.22 -8.47
CA LYS A 251 16.24 8.15 -8.18
C LYS A 251 14.96 7.46 -7.76
N ILE A 252 14.73 6.22 -8.21
CA ILE A 252 13.51 5.48 -7.85
C ILE A 252 13.56 5.16 -6.36
N LEU A 253 12.71 5.85 -5.62
CA LEU A 253 12.57 5.74 -4.17
C LEU A 253 11.76 4.50 -3.80
N TYR A 254 10.64 4.32 -4.48
CA TYR A 254 9.70 3.24 -4.21
C TYR A 254 9.10 2.73 -5.52
N LYS A 255 8.99 1.40 -5.60
CA LYS A 255 8.34 0.70 -6.71
C LYS A 255 7.13 -0.03 -6.14
N TYR A 256 5.95 0.33 -6.62
CA TYR A 256 4.69 -0.36 -6.35
C TYR A 256 3.88 -0.42 -7.63
N ASP A 257 4.13 -1.47 -8.40
CA ASP A 257 3.64 -1.56 -9.76
C ASP A 257 2.21 -2.12 -9.84
N LEU A 258 1.67 -2.20 -11.06
CA LEU A 258 0.29 -2.66 -11.22
C LEU A 258 0.13 -4.13 -10.83
N SER A 259 1.18 -4.95 -10.92
CA SER A 259 1.13 -6.35 -10.52
C SER A 259 0.89 -6.46 -9.02
N GLU A 260 1.66 -5.73 -8.22
CA GLU A 260 1.46 -5.65 -6.76
C GLU A 260 0.10 -5.02 -6.42
N PHE A 261 -0.29 -3.93 -7.11
CA PHE A 261 -1.60 -3.31 -6.92
C PHE A 261 -2.79 -4.22 -7.28
N MET A 262 -2.60 -5.13 -8.23
CA MET A 262 -3.57 -6.18 -8.56
C MET A 262 -3.55 -7.30 -7.52
N SER A 263 -2.38 -7.79 -7.14
CA SER A 263 -2.20 -8.79 -6.08
C SER A 263 -2.91 -8.38 -4.78
N ASP A 264 -2.75 -7.13 -4.36
CA ASP A 264 -3.30 -6.59 -3.12
C ASP A 264 -4.81 -6.27 -3.18
N GLY A 265 -5.47 -6.61 -4.30
CA GLY A 265 -6.92 -6.49 -4.45
C GLY A 265 -7.42 -5.06 -4.73
N TYR A 266 -6.56 -4.06 -4.89
CA TYR A 266 -6.99 -2.65 -5.06
C TYR A 266 -7.39 -2.25 -6.50
N SER A 267 -7.27 -3.17 -7.45
CA SER A 267 -7.70 -3.03 -8.85
C SER A 267 -8.69 -4.13 -9.22
N LYS A 268 -9.27 -4.12 -10.42
CA LYS A 268 -9.98 -5.26 -11.01
C LYS A 268 -8.96 -6.26 -11.54
N ASN A 269 -9.31 -7.54 -11.57
CA ASN A 269 -8.53 -8.52 -12.31
C ASN A 269 -8.69 -8.29 -13.81
N VAL A 270 -7.56 -8.17 -14.52
CA VAL A 270 -7.57 -7.97 -15.98
C VAL A 270 -7.49 -9.32 -16.68
N LEU A 271 -8.54 -9.65 -17.42
CA LEU A 271 -8.66 -10.90 -18.19
C LEU A 271 -8.70 -10.61 -19.68
N ARG A 272 -8.05 -11.46 -20.47
CA ARG A 272 -8.09 -11.38 -21.94
C ARG A 272 -9.12 -12.34 -22.51
N LEU A 273 -10.03 -11.81 -23.33
CA LEU A 273 -10.99 -12.60 -24.11
C LEU A 273 -10.55 -12.64 -25.57
N GLN A 274 -10.20 -13.84 -26.05
CA GLN A 274 -9.67 -14.10 -27.40
C GLN A 274 -10.56 -15.06 -28.21
N SER A 275 -11.85 -15.07 -27.90
CA SER A 275 -12.81 -16.08 -28.38
C SER A 275 -13.42 -15.80 -29.76
N SER A 276 -13.08 -14.68 -30.40
CA SER A 276 -13.86 -14.12 -31.51
C SER A 276 -12.94 -13.58 -32.60
N ASP A 277 -13.22 -13.91 -33.86
CA ASP A 277 -12.34 -13.59 -35.00
C ASP A 277 -12.76 -12.31 -35.73
N ASN A 278 -13.91 -11.70 -35.38
CA ASN A 278 -14.41 -10.48 -36.00
C ASN A 278 -14.95 -9.48 -34.96
N ASP A 279 -15.10 -8.22 -35.41
CA ASP A 279 -15.53 -7.11 -34.54
C ASP A 279 -16.99 -7.23 -34.08
N ASP A 280 -17.89 -7.77 -34.92
CA ASP A 280 -19.31 -7.89 -34.61
C ASP A 280 -19.59 -8.92 -33.52
N GLU A 281 -18.87 -10.04 -33.52
CA GLU A 281 -18.92 -11.02 -32.44
C GLU A 281 -18.40 -10.44 -31.12
N LYS A 282 -17.28 -9.71 -31.14
CA LYS A 282 -16.78 -9.05 -29.92
C LYS A 282 -17.76 -8.03 -29.36
N MET A 283 -18.44 -7.28 -30.23
CA MET A 283 -19.48 -6.32 -29.81
C MET A 283 -20.64 -7.04 -29.09
N LYS A 284 -21.11 -8.18 -29.62
CA LYS A 284 -22.16 -8.99 -29.01
C LYS A 284 -21.71 -9.68 -27.72
N ASP A 285 -20.50 -10.25 -27.69
CA ASP A 285 -19.92 -10.87 -26.51
C ASP A 285 -19.81 -9.85 -25.36
N ALA A 286 -19.30 -8.64 -25.63
CA ALA A 286 -19.20 -7.57 -24.65
C ALA A 286 -20.57 -7.03 -24.19
N LEU A 287 -21.54 -6.92 -25.10
CA LEU A 287 -22.92 -6.55 -24.79
C LEU A 287 -23.54 -7.52 -23.76
N LEU A 288 -23.46 -8.82 -24.05
CA LEU A 288 -24.03 -9.87 -23.19
C LEU A 288 -23.31 -9.94 -21.85
N LEU A 289 -21.97 -9.84 -21.83
CA LEU A 289 -21.19 -9.86 -20.60
C LEU A 289 -21.45 -8.62 -19.72
N SER A 290 -21.60 -7.44 -20.32
CA SER A 290 -22.01 -6.23 -19.59
C SER A 290 -23.41 -6.40 -18.97
N GLN A 291 -24.36 -6.94 -19.73
CA GLN A 291 -25.70 -7.17 -19.21
C GLN A 291 -25.72 -8.22 -18.09
N TYR A 292 -25.00 -9.32 -18.27
CA TYR A 292 -24.86 -10.39 -17.28
C TYR A 292 -24.37 -9.85 -15.92
N ARG A 293 -23.35 -8.97 -15.92
CA ARG A 293 -22.87 -8.35 -14.67
C ARG A 293 -23.95 -7.53 -13.96
N LYS A 294 -24.73 -6.74 -14.70
CA LYS A 294 -25.84 -5.96 -14.11
C LYS A 294 -26.90 -6.88 -13.48
N LEU A 295 -27.22 -7.99 -14.15
CA LEU A 295 -28.22 -8.95 -13.67
C LEU A 295 -27.73 -9.69 -12.42
N ILE A 296 -26.51 -10.22 -12.42
CA ILE A 296 -25.91 -10.89 -11.25
C ILE A 296 -25.80 -9.95 -10.06
N ALA A 297 -25.40 -8.69 -10.27
CA ALA A 297 -25.37 -7.69 -9.20
C ALA A 297 -26.75 -7.49 -8.57
N ARG A 298 -27.80 -7.37 -9.39
CA ARG A 298 -29.19 -7.22 -8.94
C ARG A 298 -29.68 -8.43 -8.14
N GLU A 299 -29.39 -9.64 -8.62
CA GLU A 299 -29.77 -10.90 -7.96
C GLU A 299 -29.12 -11.07 -6.57
N ASN A 300 -27.97 -10.45 -6.37
CA ASN A 300 -27.21 -10.51 -5.11
C ASN A 300 -27.36 -9.23 -4.26
N GLY A 301 -28.41 -8.43 -4.49
CA GLY A 301 -28.73 -7.26 -3.68
C GLY A 301 -27.80 -6.05 -3.86
N ILE A 302 -26.92 -6.07 -4.87
CA ILE A 302 -26.06 -4.93 -5.20
C ILE A 302 -26.87 -3.97 -6.08
N SER A 303 -27.41 -2.94 -5.43
CA SER A 303 -28.19 -1.91 -6.11
C SER A 303 -27.27 -1.01 -6.95
N TYR A 304 -27.74 -0.61 -8.14
CA TYR A 304 -27.09 0.38 -9.00
C TYR A 304 -25.69 0.01 -9.52
N PHE A 305 -25.45 -1.27 -9.82
CA PHE A 305 -24.23 -1.68 -10.51
C PHE A 305 -24.32 -1.40 -12.02
N LYS A 306 -23.49 -0.47 -12.52
CA LYS A 306 -23.54 0.02 -13.90
C LYS A 306 -22.25 -0.28 -14.67
N PRO A 307 -22.15 -1.45 -15.34
CA PRO A 307 -20.95 -1.80 -16.11
C PRO A 307 -20.90 -1.04 -17.44
N ILE A 308 -19.75 -0.41 -17.71
CA ILE A 308 -19.51 0.36 -18.94
C ILE A 308 -18.60 -0.43 -19.88
N VAL A 309 -18.95 -0.38 -21.17
CA VAL A 309 -18.18 -0.97 -22.28
C VAL A 309 -17.53 0.14 -23.10
N MET A 310 -16.23 0.00 -23.39
CA MET A 310 -15.50 0.92 -24.26
C MET A 310 -15.09 0.25 -25.57
N PHE A 311 -15.53 0.79 -26.69
CA PHE A 311 -15.09 0.40 -28.02
C PHE A 311 -13.94 1.30 -28.48
N LYS A 312 -12.76 0.70 -28.62
CA LYS A 312 -11.52 1.39 -28.97
C LYS A 312 -11.18 1.17 -30.43
N SER A 313 -11.24 2.23 -31.23
CA SER A 313 -10.90 2.22 -32.66
C SER A 313 -9.57 2.93 -32.94
N SER A 314 -9.01 2.76 -34.14
CA SER A 314 -7.80 3.47 -34.59
C SER A 314 -8.08 4.78 -35.33
N LYS A 315 -9.27 4.92 -35.92
CA LYS A 315 -9.68 6.08 -36.72
C LYS A 315 -11.09 6.52 -36.35
N ILE A 316 -11.35 7.82 -36.41
CA ILE A 316 -12.64 8.43 -36.06
C ILE A 316 -13.77 7.85 -36.91
N LYS A 317 -13.57 7.81 -38.24
CA LYS A 317 -14.56 7.26 -39.18
C LYS A 317 -14.93 5.80 -38.90
N ILE A 318 -13.97 4.98 -38.48
CA ILE A 318 -14.23 3.57 -38.12
C ILE A 318 -15.03 3.51 -36.82
N SER A 319 -14.69 4.37 -35.84
CA SER A 319 -15.42 4.45 -34.58
C SER A 319 -16.88 4.87 -34.77
N GLU A 320 -17.14 5.85 -35.64
CA GLU A 320 -18.49 6.29 -36.01
C GLU A 320 -19.27 5.18 -36.73
N GLN A 321 -18.65 4.46 -37.65
CA GLN A 321 -19.29 3.33 -38.34
C GLN A 321 -19.64 2.21 -37.35
N LYS A 322 -18.71 1.83 -36.48
CA LYS A 322 -18.94 0.76 -35.49
C LYS A 322 -20.00 1.13 -34.46
N GLN A 323 -20.18 2.42 -34.17
CA GLN A 323 -21.32 2.88 -33.37
C GLN A 323 -22.65 2.61 -34.09
N GLN A 324 -22.75 2.88 -35.39
CA GLN A 324 -23.94 2.58 -36.17
C GLN A 324 -24.20 1.06 -36.25
N ASP A 325 -23.14 0.27 -36.48
CA ASP A 325 -23.22 -1.19 -36.50
C ASP A 325 -23.74 -1.73 -35.15
N PHE A 326 -23.22 -1.19 -34.03
CA PHE A 326 -23.65 -1.57 -32.68
C PHE A 326 -25.12 -1.23 -32.40
N ASN A 327 -25.58 -0.02 -32.78
CA ASN A 327 -26.98 0.35 -32.67
C ASN A 327 -27.87 -0.63 -33.46
N GLY A 328 -27.44 -0.98 -34.68
CA GLY A 328 -28.13 -1.97 -35.49
C GLY A 328 -28.17 -3.37 -34.85
N ILE A 329 -27.12 -3.78 -34.14
CA ILE A 329 -27.12 -5.04 -33.37
C ILE A 329 -28.21 -4.98 -32.29
N VAL A 330 -28.27 -3.91 -31.51
CA VAL A 330 -29.22 -3.76 -30.38
C VAL A 330 -30.67 -3.70 -30.87
N GLU A 331 -30.95 -2.90 -31.90
CA GLU A 331 -32.29 -2.72 -32.46
C GLU A 331 -32.86 -4.01 -33.08
N ASN A 332 -32.01 -4.83 -33.71
CA ASN A 332 -32.42 -6.04 -34.41
C ASN A 332 -32.33 -7.33 -33.55
N LEU A 333 -32.04 -7.22 -32.25
CA LEU A 333 -32.06 -8.38 -31.34
C LEU A 333 -33.46 -8.99 -31.27
N SER A 334 -33.55 -10.30 -31.49
CA SER A 334 -34.76 -11.09 -31.35
C SER A 334 -34.45 -12.37 -30.58
N VAL A 335 -35.48 -13.00 -29.99
CA VAL A 335 -35.30 -14.24 -29.23
C VAL A 335 -34.65 -15.32 -30.10
N GLU A 336 -35.07 -15.45 -31.36
CA GLU A 336 -34.51 -16.41 -32.30
C GLU A 336 -33.04 -16.10 -32.63
N SER A 337 -32.72 -14.84 -32.94
CA SER A 337 -31.35 -14.46 -33.34
C SER A 337 -30.38 -14.59 -32.17
N LEU A 338 -30.80 -14.19 -30.97
CA LEU A 338 -29.99 -14.30 -29.75
C LEU A 338 -29.80 -15.76 -29.33
N PHE A 339 -30.86 -16.57 -29.32
CA PHE A 339 -30.77 -17.99 -28.97
C PHE A 339 -29.85 -18.74 -29.94
N LYS A 340 -29.97 -18.47 -31.24
CA LYS A 340 -29.07 -19.05 -32.26
C LYS A 340 -27.63 -18.64 -32.03
N TYR A 341 -27.38 -17.35 -31.77
CA TYR A 341 -26.03 -16.83 -31.50
C TYR A 341 -25.41 -17.48 -30.27
N ILE A 342 -26.12 -17.51 -29.14
CA ILE A 342 -25.64 -18.09 -27.87
C ILE A 342 -25.30 -19.57 -28.05
N ASN A 343 -26.18 -20.38 -28.66
CA ASN A 343 -25.92 -21.80 -28.84
C ASN A 343 -24.74 -22.06 -29.79
N GLN A 344 -24.60 -21.28 -30.85
CA GLN A 344 -23.47 -21.40 -31.77
C GLN A 344 -22.16 -21.02 -31.09
N ARG A 345 -22.12 -19.92 -30.32
CA ARG A 345 -20.90 -19.46 -29.64
C ARG A 345 -20.54 -20.34 -28.46
N LYS A 346 -21.51 -20.92 -27.75
CA LYS A 346 -21.28 -21.82 -26.61
C LYS A 346 -20.50 -23.09 -26.99
N THR A 347 -20.60 -23.56 -28.24
CA THR A 347 -19.82 -24.73 -28.70
C THR A 347 -18.39 -24.40 -29.10
N THR A 348 -18.08 -23.12 -29.35
CA THR A 348 -16.74 -22.68 -29.76
C THR A 348 -15.88 -22.19 -28.59
N VAL A 349 -16.46 -21.99 -27.42
CA VAL A 349 -15.76 -21.54 -26.21
C VAL A 349 -15.55 -22.68 -25.22
N SER A 350 -14.41 -22.66 -24.51
CA SER A 350 -14.06 -23.66 -23.50
C SER A 350 -15.09 -23.70 -22.36
N SER A 351 -15.42 -24.89 -21.84
CA SER A 351 -16.46 -25.08 -20.82
C SER A 351 -16.24 -24.32 -19.51
N ASN A 352 -14.99 -23.95 -19.23
CA ASN A 352 -14.60 -23.23 -18.01
C ASN A 352 -14.39 -21.72 -18.26
N SER A 353 -14.62 -21.23 -19.49
CA SER A 353 -14.40 -19.82 -19.87
C SER A 353 -15.49 -18.88 -19.32
N THR A 354 -15.17 -17.58 -19.29
CA THR A 354 -16.12 -16.52 -18.91
C THR A 354 -17.36 -16.55 -19.78
N LEU A 355 -17.19 -16.62 -21.10
CA LEU A 355 -18.32 -16.59 -22.04
C LEU A 355 -19.20 -17.83 -21.93
N TYR A 356 -18.65 -19.01 -21.63
CA TYR A 356 -19.46 -20.20 -21.42
C TYR A 356 -20.46 -20.02 -20.25
N LYS A 357 -20.02 -19.39 -19.16
CA LYS A 357 -20.88 -19.09 -18.00
C LYS A 357 -21.95 -18.06 -18.35
N VAL A 358 -21.57 -16.97 -19.02
CA VAL A 358 -22.50 -15.93 -19.50
C VAL A 358 -23.59 -16.55 -20.39
N PHE A 359 -23.20 -17.36 -21.38
CA PHE A 359 -24.12 -18.03 -22.28
C PHE A 359 -25.02 -19.03 -21.57
N SER A 360 -24.49 -19.79 -20.62
CA SER A 360 -25.28 -20.74 -19.82
C SER A 360 -26.34 -20.03 -18.99
N TYR A 361 -25.97 -18.92 -18.34
CA TYR A 361 -26.91 -18.10 -17.60
C TYR A 361 -28.05 -17.62 -18.50
N PHE A 362 -27.77 -17.01 -19.65
CA PHE A 362 -28.84 -16.50 -20.52
C PHE A 362 -29.76 -17.58 -21.09
N LEU A 363 -29.29 -18.81 -21.31
CA LEU A 363 -30.14 -19.92 -21.75
C LEU A 363 -31.16 -20.36 -20.69
N GLU A 364 -30.92 -20.03 -19.42
CA GLU A 364 -31.83 -20.30 -18.31
C GLU A 364 -32.79 -19.13 -18.02
N GLN A 365 -32.56 -17.97 -18.65
CA GLN A 365 -33.37 -16.76 -18.47
C GLN A 365 -34.51 -16.62 -19.49
N ASN A 366 -35.46 -15.74 -19.16
CA ASN A 366 -36.45 -15.28 -20.12
C ASN A 366 -35.82 -14.28 -21.11
N LEU A 367 -35.40 -14.79 -22.27
CA LEU A 367 -34.71 -14.00 -23.30
C LEU A 367 -35.51 -12.79 -23.80
N ASP A 368 -36.84 -12.86 -23.86
CA ASP A 368 -37.69 -11.75 -24.28
C ASP A 368 -37.61 -10.57 -23.30
N SER A 369 -37.61 -10.85 -22.00
CA SER A 369 -37.39 -9.83 -20.97
C SER A 369 -35.97 -9.26 -21.01
N VAL A 370 -34.98 -10.13 -21.19
CA VAL A 370 -33.56 -9.72 -21.28
C VAL A 370 -33.33 -8.80 -22.47
N ILE A 371 -33.91 -9.11 -23.63
CA ILE A 371 -33.77 -8.29 -24.84
C ILE A 371 -34.35 -6.90 -24.62
N ARG A 372 -35.54 -6.78 -24.00
CA ARG A 372 -36.11 -5.46 -23.67
C ARG A 372 -35.19 -4.65 -22.75
N GLU A 373 -34.63 -5.28 -21.73
CA GLU A 373 -33.69 -4.60 -20.82
C GLU A 373 -32.39 -4.18 -21.54
N ILE A 374 -31.86 -5.02 -22.46
CA ILE A 374 -30.72 -4.66 -23.31
C ILE A 374 -31.06 -3.48 -24.21
N GLN A 375 -32.22 -3.48 -24.86
CA GLN A 375 -32.61 -2.40 -25.76
C GLN A 375 -32.77 -1.05 -25.04
N GLU A 376 -33.27 -1.07 -23.80
CA GLU A 376 -33.34 0.13 -22.94
C GLU A 376 -31.95 0.56 -22.45
N ASP A 377 -31.15 -0.36 -21.93
CA ASP A 377 -29.82 -0.04 -21.37
C ASP A 377 -28.84 0.50 -22.43
N PHE A 378 -28.96 0.04 -23.67
CA PHE A 378 -28.02 0.32 -24.75
C PHE A 378 -28.62 1.18 -25.88
N GLU A 379 -29.70 1.89 -25.62
CA GLU A 379 -30.27 2.86 -26.55
C GLU A 379 -29.30 4.03 -26.86
N PRO A 380 -29.50 4.78 -27.97
CA PRO A 380 -28.56 5.82 -28.39
C PRO A 380 -28.25 6.91 -27.34
N ARG A 381 -29.18 7.26 -26.44
CA ARG A 381 -28.94 8.26 -25.38
C ARG A 381 -27.98 7.79 -24.29
N ASN A 382 -27.75 6.48 -24.17
CA ASN A 382 -26.82 5.87 -23.21
C ASN A 382 -25.43 5.60 -23.85
N ILE A 383 -25.22 6.02 -25.10
CA ILE A 383 -23.99 5.83 -25.85
C ILE A 383 -23.29 7.18 -26.03
N LEU A 384 -22.01 7.24 -25.64
CA LEU A 384 -21.19 8.44 -25.79
C LEU A 384 -20.12 8.24 -26.87
N ASN A 385 -20.04 9.17 -27.83
CA ASN A 385 -18.95 9.23 -28.79
C ASN A 385 -17.90 10.27 -28.36
N ALA A 386 -16.75 9.80 -27.89
CA ALA A 386 -15.67 10.65 -27.36
C ALA A 386 -14.72 11.18 -28.45
N ASN A 387 -15.05 11.02 -29.74
CA ASN A 387 -14.19 11.41 -30.86
C ASN A 387 -14.38 12.84 -31.34
N GLU A 388 -15.54 13.45 -31.07
CA GLU A 388 -15.87 14.77 -31.60
C GLU A 388 -14.91 15.87 -31.13
N LYS A 389 -14.68 16.87 -31.99
CA LYS A 389 -13.96 18.11 -31.62
C LYS A 389 -14.68 18.86 -30.50
N ASN A 390 -15.99 18.66 -30.36
CA ASN A 390 -16.86 19.23 -29.33
C ASN A 390 -16.77 18.51 -27.97
N MET A 391 -15.71 17.76 -27.67
CA MET A 391 -15.39 17.34 -26.29
C MET A 391 -15.22 18.53 -25.32
N LEU A 392 -15.20 19.76 -25.86
CA LEU A 392 -15.24 21.03 -25.14
C LEU A 392 -16.68 21.53 -24.85
N SER A 393 -17.74 20.85 -25.27
CA SER A 393 -19.05 21.10 -24.66
C SER A 393 -18.95 20.67 -23.20
N LEU A 394 -19.30 21.57 -22.28
CA LEU A 394 -19.21 21.32 -20.83
C LEU A 394 -19.87 19.98 -20.47
N ASP A 395 -20.98 19.65 -21.12
CA ASP A 395 -21.83 18.50 -20.83
C ASP A 395 -21.11 17.15 -21.07
N ASN A 396 -20.36 16.99 -22.16
CA ASN A 396 -19.66 15.73 -22.47
C ASN A 396 -18.47 15.50 -21.53
N ALA A 397 -17.76 16.58 -21.16
CA ALA A 397 -16.67 16.49 -20.20
C ALA A 397 -17.19 16.17 -18.78
N VAL A 398 -18.36 16.70 -18.41
CA VAL A 398 -19.02 16.35 -17.15
C VAL A 398 -19.42 14.87 -17.16
N LEU A 399 -20.11 14.39 -18.21
CA LEU A 399 -20.52 12.99 -18.32
C LEU A 399 -19.35 12.00 -18.22
N LEU A 400 -18.20 12.30 -18.85
CA LEU A 400 -17.02 11.43 -18.77
C LEU A 400 -16.38 11.37 -17.39
N ASN A 401 -16.52 12.43 -16.59
CA ASN A 401 -15.93 12.54 -15.26
C ASN A 401 -16.86 12.07 -14.13
N THR A 402 -18.13 11.78 -14.45
CA THR A 402 -19.17 11.32 -13.52
C THR A 402 -19.78 9.97 -13.93
N LEU A 403 -19.03 9.15 -14.69
CA LEU A 403 -19.54 7.85 -15.18
C LEU A 403 -19.95 6.91 -14.05
N GLU A 404 -19.37 7.07 -12.86
CA GLU A 404 -19.72 6.36 -11.63
C GLU A 404 -21.03 6.82 -10.98
N ASP A 405 -21.55 8.00 -11.33
CA ASP A 405 -22.77 8.56 -10.77
C ASP A 405 -24.01 7.76 -11.22
N ILE A 406 -24.95 7.60 -10.30
CA ILE A 406 -26.24 6.92 -10.50
C ILE A 406 -27.06 7.66 -11.56
N ASN A 407 -26.96 8.99 -11.61
CA ASN A 407 -27.72 9.81 -12.57
C ASN A 407 -27.07 9.88 -13.96
N ASN A 408 -25.87 9.33 -14.12
CA ASN A 408 -25.19 9.33 -15.41
C ASN A 408 -25.72 8.17 -16.28
N PRO A 409 -26.32 8.43 -17.46
CA PRO A 409 -26.97 7.38 -18.26
C PRO A 409 -26.00 6.52 -19.09
N VAL A 410 -24.73 6.89 -19.18
CA VAL A 410 -23.79 6.28 -20.15
C VAL A 410 -23.47 4.83 -19.78
N ARG A 411 -23.66 3.92 -20.75
CA ARG A 411 -23.28 2.49 -20.70
C ARG A 411 -22.20 2.11 -21.72
N VAL A 412 -22.05 2.90 -22.79
CA VAL A 412 -21.10 2.60 -23.88
C VAL A 412 -20.32 3.84 -24.28
N ILE A 413 -19.02 3.67 -24.53
CA ILE A 413 -18.15 4.74 -25.04
C ILE A 413 -17.45 4.28 -26.33
N PHE A 414 -17.54 5.09 -27.39
CA PHE A 414 -16.73 4.94 -28.61
C PHE A 414 -15.60 5.96 -28.61
N ALA A 415 -14.35 5.49 -28.77
CA ALA A 415 -13.18 6.36 -28.70
C ALA A 415 -11.99 5.90 -29.56
N VAL A 416 -11.17 6.87 -29.99
CA VAL A 416 -9.94 6.63 -30.77
C VAL A 416 -8.66 6.82 -29.98
N ALA A 417 -8.41 7.96 -29.35
CA ALA A 417 -7.13 8.20 -28.65
C ALA A 417 -7.21 9.17 -27.47
N LYS A 418 -8.23 10.05 -27.44
CA LYS A 418 -8.33 11.11 -26.42
C LYS A 418 -8.45 10.61 -24.98
N LEU A 419 -8.88 9.36 -24.79
CA LEU A 419 -9.07 8.75 -23.46
C LEU A 419 -7.86 7.94 -22.98
N ASN A 420 -6.72 8.02 -23.68
CA ASN A 420 -5.48 7.38 -23.24
C ASN A 420 -4.88 8.06 -22.00
N GLU A 421 -5.14 9.35 -21.79
CA GLU A 421 -4.62 10.18 -20.68
C GLU A 421 -5.70 11.11 -20.12
N GLY A 422 -5.55 11.52 -18.85
CA GLY A 422 -6.42 12.53 -18.23
C GLY A 422 -7.85 12.08 -17.88
N TRP A 423 -8.23 10.83 -18.15
CA TRP A 423 -9.54 10.24 -17.81
C TRP A 423 -9.44 9.28 -16.62
N ASP A 424 -10.47 9.28 -15.76
CA ASP A 424 -10.55 8.50 -14.53
C ASP A 424 -11.93 7.85 -14.44
N VAL A 425 -11.99 6.51 -14.51
CA VAL A 425 -13.24 5.75 -14.54
C VAL A 425 -13.14 4.52 -13.65
N LEU A 426 -14.12 4.34 -12.77
CA LEU A 426 -14.23 3.15 -11.92
C LEU A 426 -15.14 2.09 -12.55
N ASN A 427 -16.16 2.51 -13.30
CA ASN A 427 -17.18 1.61 -13.86
C ASN A 427 -16.83 1.03 -15.24
N LEU A 428 -15.57 1.08 -15.67
CA LEU A 428 -15.14 0.42 -16.91
C LEU A 428 -14.90 -1.07 -16.66
N TYR A 429 -15.62 -1.92 -17.41
CA TYR A 429 -15.61 -3.38 -17.23
C TYR A 429 -15.23 -4.16 -18.49
N ASP A 430 -15.36 -3.54 -19.66
CA ASP A 430 -14.98 -4.13 -20.92
C ASP A 430 -14.28 -3.10 -21.79
N ILE A 431 -13.11 -3.47 -22.32
CA ILE A 431 -12.43 -2.73 -23.37
C ILE A 431 -12.40 -3.62 -24.60
N VAL A 432 -13.11 -3.20 -25.65
CA VAL A 432 -13.21 -3.93 -26.90
C VAL A 432 -12.34 -3.24 -27.95
N ARG A 433 -11.24 -3.89 -28.31
CA ARG A 433 -10.40 -3.43 -29.41
C ARG A 433 -11.13 -3.69 -30.72
N ILE A 434 -11.39 -2.65 -31.50
CA ILE A 434 -11.86 -2.79 -32.88
C ILE A 434 -10.64 -3.09 -33.76
N SER A 435 -10.65 -4.25 -34.42
CA SER A 435 -9.53 -4.74 -35.21
C SER A 435 -9.44 -4.02 -36.56
N GLU A 436 -10.57 -3.58 -37.11
CA GLU A 436 -10.61 -2.86 -38.38
C GLU A 436 -9.69 -1.62 -38.38
N GLY A 437 -8.70 -1.63 -39.26
CA GLY A 437 -7.74 -0.54 -39.42
C GLY A 437 -6.79 -0.34 -38.23
N ALA A 438 -6.73 -1.26 -37.27
CA ALA A 438 -5.81 -1.19 -36.14
C ALA A 438 -4.39 -1.60 -36.54
N GLY A 439 -3.39 -0.88 -36.02
CA GLY A 439 -1.99 -1.22 -36.23
C GLY A 439 -1.52 -2.35 -35.29
N THR A 440 -0.48 -3.07 -35.70
CA THR A 440 0.19 -4.09 -34.89
C THR A 440 1.49 -3.57 -34.24
N THR A 441 1.71 -2.25 -34.25
CA THR A 441 2.95 -1.62 -33.79
C THR A 441 3.06 -1.58 -32.26
N ARG A 442 4.30 -1.57 -31.75
CA ARG A 442 4.59 -1.51 -30.30
C ARG A 442 4.00 -0.26 -29.64
N THR A 443 4.00 0.88 -30.33
CA THR A 443 3.40 2.14 -29.84
C THR A 443 1.90 2.06 -29.69
N ALA A 444 1.21 1.34 -30.58
CA ALA A 444 -0.23 1.12 -30.45
C ALA A 444 -0.54 0.26 -29.22
N THR A 445 0.20 -0.83 -29.04
CA THR A 445 0.03 -1.74 -27.89
C THR A 445 0.45 -1.10 -26.56
N ASP A 446 1.44 -0.19 -26.54
CA ASP A 446 1.77 0.64 -25.37
C ASP A 446 0.58 1.50 -24.92
N SER A 447 -0.07 2.17 -25.87
CA SER A 447 -1.23 3.02 -25.56
C SER A 447 -2.42 2.21 -25.05
N GLU A 448 -2.62 0.99 -25.57
CA GLU A 448 -3.66 0.06 -25.12
C GLU A 448 -3.35 -0.45 -23.71
N ALA A 449 -2.08 -0.76 -23.42
CA ALA A 449 -1.65 -1.17 -22.09
C ALA A 449 -1.93 -0.13 -21.01
N GLN A 450 -1.62 1.13 -21.29
CA GLN A 450 -1.91 2.23 -20.39
C GLN A 450 -3.42 2.40 -20.17
N LEU A 451 -4.22 2.27 -21.23
CA LEU A 451 -5.69 2.32 -21.15
C LEU A 451 -6.25 1.19 -20.27
N ILE A 452 -5.77 -0.04 -20.45
CA ILE A 452 -6.15 -1.20 -19.63
C ILE A 452 -5.80 -0.93 -18.16
N GLY A 453 -4.58 -0.49 -17.86
CA GLY A 453 -4.17 -0.15 -16.50
C GLY A 453 -5.02 0.96 -15.86
N ARG A 454 -5.51 1.93 -16.65
CA ARG A 454 -6.47 2.95 -16.19
C ARG A 454 -7.86 2.36 -15.92
N GLY A 455 -8.34 1.48 -16.80
CA GLY A 455 -9.65 0.81 -16.67
C GLY A 455 -9.71 -0.22 -15.55
N ALA A 456 -8.56 -0.77 -15.16
CA ALA A 456 -8.42 -1.76 -14.10
C ALA A 456 -8.66 -1.20 -12.70
N ARG A 457 -9.04 0.07 -12.51
CA ARG A 457 -9.34 0.59 -11.16
C ARG A 457 -10.55 -0.13 -10.55
N TYR A 458 -10.46 -0.47 -9.26
CA TYR A 458 -11.56 -1.13 -8.56
C TYR A 458 -12.73 -0.16 -8.31
N PHE A 459 -13.97 -0.65 -8.52
CA PHE A 459 -15.18 0.10 -8.17
C PHE A 459 -15.70 -0.37 -6.80
N PRO A 460 -15.72 0.48 -5.77
CA PRO A 460 -16.10 0.09 -4.42
C PRO A 460 -17.64 0.09 -4.27
N PHE A 461 -18.31 -0.92 -4.83
CA PHE A 461 -19.75 -1.12 -4.65
C PHE A 461 -20.08 -1.60 -3.23
N VAL A 462 -21.30 -1.35 -2.76
CA VAL A 462 -21.80 -1.84 -1.47
C VAL A 462 -22.34 -3.26 -1.64
N TYR A 463 -21.96 -4.17 -0.75
CA TYR A 463 -22.47 -5.54 -0.70
C TYR A 463 -22.58 -5.94 0.77
N GLU A 464 -23.73 -6.52 1.15
CA GLU A 464 -24.08 -6.87 2.54
C GLU A 464 -23.91 -5.71 3.54
N GLY A 465 -24.20 -4.48 3.12
CA GLY A 465 -24.10 -3.27 3.96
C GLY A 465 -22.68 -2.69 4.08
N GLU A 466 -21.66 -3.39 3.58
CA GLU A 466 -20.27 -2.95 3.65
C GLU A 466 -19.73 -2.46 2.31
N LYS A 467 -18.93 -1.39 2.36
CA LYS A 467 -18.19 -0.85 1.22
C LYS A 467 -16.71 -1.22 1.34
N SER A 468 -16.24 -2.07 0.44
CA SER A 468 -14.83 -2.43 0.35
C SER A 468 -14.13 -1.61 -0.74
N TYR A 469 -12.85 -1.26 -0.52
CA TYR A 469 -11.96 -0.70 -1.55
C TYR A 469 -10.97 -1.73 -2.11
N GLN A 470 -11.13 -3.00 -1.70
CA GLN A 470 -10.43 -4.16 -2.22
C GLN A 470 -11.43 -5.17 -2.78
N ARG A 471 -11.01 -5.93 -3.79
CA ARG A 471 -11.75 -7.07 -4.33
C ARG A 471 -12.10 -8.07 -3.22
N ARG A 472 -13.31 -8.61 -3.28
CA ARG A 472 -13.88 -9.52 -2.26
C ARG A 472 -13.99 -10.96 -2.74
N PHE A 473 -14.08 -11.17 -4.05
CA PHE A 473 -14.51 -12.44 -4.64
C PHE A 473 -13.40 -13.18 -5.40
N ASP A 474 -12.15 -12.70 -5.31
CA ASP A 474 -10.99 -13.34 -5.95
C ASP A 474 -10.82 -14.81 -5.59
N ASN A 475 -11.17 -15.16 -4.35
CA ASN A 475 -10.95 -16.47 -3.77
C ASN A 475 -12.26 -17.18 -3.39
N VAL A 476 -13.38 -16.70 -3.93
CA VAL A 476 -14.71 -17.26 -3.68
C VAL A 476 -15.23 -17.83 -5.00
N ASN A 477 -15.73 -19.07 -4.98
CA ASN A 477 -16.43 -19.63 -6.13
C ASN A 477 -17.84 -19.05 -6.26
N SER A 478 -17.88 -17.78 -6.64
CA SER A 478 -19.10 -17.02 -6.87
C SER A 478 -19.02 -16.34 -8.23
N ASP A 479 -20.18 -16.21 -8.89
CA ASP A 479 -20.31 -15.39 -10.09
C ASP A 479 -20.15 -13.90 -9.79
N LEU A 480 -20.16 -13.51 -8.52
CA LEU A 480 -19.84 -12.14 -8.10
C LEU A 480 -18.41 -11.70 -8.47
N ARG A 481 -17.49 -12.63 -8.74
CA ARG A 481 -16.15 -12.30 -9.30
C ARG A 481 -16.23 -11.52 -10.62
N PHE A 482 -17.30 -11.71 -11.40
CA PHE A 482 -17.49 -10.98 -12.65
C PHE A 482 -17.66 -9.47 -12.41
N LEU A 483 -18.09 -9.07 -11.21
CA LEU A 483 -18.21 -7.67 -10.80
C LEU A 483 -16.88 -7.03 -10.41
N GLU A 484 -15.80 -7.82 -10.38
CA GLU A 484 -14.45 -7.41 -9.98
C GLU A 484 -13.39 -7.70 -11.05
N THR A 485 -13.83 -8.01 -12.27
CA THR A 485 -12.97 -8.32 -13.43
C THR A 485 -13.18 -7.33 -14.58
N LEU A 486 -12.08 -6.85 -15.17
CA LEU A 486 -12.04 -6.10 -16.43
C LEU A 486 -11.69 -7.06 -17.56
N HIS A 487 -12.51 -7.11 -18.62
CA HIS A 487 -12.21 -7.93 -19.78
C HIS A 487 -11.69 -7.09 -20.94
N TYR A 488 -10.54 -7.50 -21.49
CA TYR A 488 -9.99 -6.96 -22.72
C TYR A 488 -10.32 -7.89 -23.89
N HIS A 489 -11.21 -7.45 -24.78
CA HIS A 489 -11.67 -8.23 -25.93
C HIS A 489 -10.77 -7.94 -27.13
N THR A 490 -10.10 -8.96 -27.64
CA THR A 490 -9.21 -8.86 -28.80
C THR A 490 -9.32 -10.10 -29.70
N ILE A 491 -8.86 -9.98 -30.94
CA ILE A 491 -8.71 -11.10 -31.87
C ILE A 491 -7.41 -11.86 -31.62
N ASN A 492 -7.37 -13.13 -32.04
CA ASN A 492 -6.21 -14.00 -31.92
C ASN A 492 -5.16 -13.75 -33.02
N GLU A 493 -4.46 -12.60 -32.94
CA GLU A 493 -3.38 -12.24 -33.87
C GLU A 493 -2.01 -12.41 -33.21
N LYS A 494 -1.24 -13.46 -33.58
CA LYS A 494 0.04 -13.80 -32.94
C LYS A 494 1.03 -12.63 -32.82
N GLY A 495 1.24 -11.86 -33.90
CA GLY A 495 2.20 -10.74 -33.90
C GLY A 495 1.76 -9.57 -33.02
N TYR A 496 0.46 -9.30 -33.00
CA TYR A 496 -0.14 -8.28 -32.13
C TYR A 496 -0.11 -8.72 -30.66
N LEU A 497 -0.49 -9.97 -30.36
CA LEU A 497 -0.49 -10.53 -29.02
C LEU A 497 0.92 -10.53 -28.40
N ALA A 498 1.95 -10.88 -29.17
CA ALA A 498 3.33 -10.82 -28.70
C ALA A 498 3.77 -9.37 -28.37
N ASN A 499 3.29 -8.38 -29.12
CA ASN A 499 3.56 -6.98 -28.82
C ASN A 499 2.73 -6.49 -27.62
N LEU A 500 1.46 -6.89 -27.52
CA LEU A 500 0.59 -6.58 -26.40
C LEU A 500 1.15 -7.16 -25.12
N GLU A 501 1.55 -8.44 -25.09
CA GLU A 501 2.18 -9.09 -23.94
C GLU A 501 3.44 -8.34 -23.50
N LYS A 502 4.34 -8.01 -24.43
CA LYS A 502 5.50 -7.14 -24.11
C LYS A 502 5.11 -5.75 -23.61
N SER A 503 3.94 -5.23 -23.98
CA SER A 503 3.41 -3.94 -23.50
C SER A 503 2.80 -4.08 -22.12
N MET A 504 2.07 -5.17 -21.88
CA MET A 504 1.51 -5.55 -20.59
C MET A 504 2.66 -5.73 -19.59
N ASP A 505 3.67 -6.54 -19.93
CA ASP A 505 4.86 -6.78 -19.11
C ASP A 505 5.61 -5.48 -18.81
N ALA A 506 5.75 -4.58 -19.79
CA ALA A 506 6.40 -3.28 -19.57
C ALA A 506 5.63 -2.35 -18.62
N VAL A 507 4.31 -2.57 -18.48
CA VAL A 507 3.42 -1.85 -17.54
C VAL A 507 3.11 -2.73 -16.31
N ASN A 508 3.78 -3.89 -16.17
CA ASN A 508 3.58 -4.90 -15.13
C ASN A 508 2.10 -5.33 -15.00
N LEU A 509 1.39 -5.41 -16.13
CA LEU A 509 0.06 -6.01 -16.26
C LEU A 509 0.21 -7.53 -16.37
N ILE A 510 -0.09 -8.27 -15.30
CA ILE A 510 -0.35 -9.70 -15.42
C ILE A 510 -1.61 -9.88 -16.27
N SER A 511 -1.48 -10.60 -17.37
CA SER A 511 -2.61 -10.89 -18.25
C SER A 511 -2.84 -12.39 -18.29
N SER A 512 -3.63 -12.89 -17.35
CA SER A 512 -4.14 -14.26 -17.38
C SER A 512 -5.10 -14.41 -18.57
N SER A 513 -5.00 -15.48 -19.34
CA SER A 513 -6.11 -15.88 -20.21
C SER A 513 -7.14 -16.63 -19.35
N ASP A 514 -8.40 -16.66 -19.77
CA ASP A 514 -9.49 -17.39 -19.10
C ASP A 514 -9.18 -18.87 -18.80
N GLU A 515 -8.14 -19.44 -19.43
CA GLU A 515 -7.75 -20.86 -19.33
C GLU A 515 -6.61 -21.14 -18.33
N THR A 516 -6.01 -20.11 -17.72
CA THR A 516 -4.76 -20.21 -16.94
C THR A 516 -4.93 -20.12 -15.43
N VAL A 517 -6.07 -20.50 -14.88
CA VAL A 517 -6.31 -20.47 -13.43
C VAL A 517 -6.73 -21.85 -12.93
N GLU A 518 -6.11 -22.31 -11.85
CA GLU A 518 -6.48 -23.48 -11.08
C GLU A 518 -7.10 -23.07 -9.75
N ILE A 519 -8.20 -23.71 -9.40
CA ILE A 519 -8.87 -23.51 -8.12
C ILE A 519 -8.49 -24.71 -7.24
N PHE A 520 -7.80 -24.44 -6.15
CA PHE A 520 -7.45 -25.43 -5.13
C PHE A 520 -8.47 -25.37 -4.00
N GLU A 521 -9.07 -26.51 -3.68
CA GLU A 521 -10.13 -26.60 -2.67
C GLU A 521 -9.65 -27.37 -1.42
N ALA A 522 -9.83 -26.77 -0.25
CA ALA A 522 -9.55 -27.36 1.05
C ALA A 522 -10.84 -27.46 1.87
N LYS A 523 -11.36 -28.69 2.01
CA LYS A 523 -12.54 -28.98 2.84
C LYS A 523 -12.10 -29.45 4.21
N LEU A 524 -12.82 -29.04 5.24
CA LEU A 524 -12.71 -29.64 6.56
C LEU A 524 -13.12 -31.11 6.48
N LYS A 525 -12.29 -31.99 7.06
CA LYS A 525 -12.56 -33.42 7.05
C LYS A 525 -13.81 -33.73 7.88
N ASN A 526 -14.67 -34.62 7.37
CA ASN A 526 -15.83 -35.10 8.11
C ASN A 526 -15.43 -35.80 9.42
N SER A 527 -14.27 -36.46 9.46
CA SER A 527 -13.72 -37.03 10.71
C SER A 527 -13.51 -35.96 11.77
N PHE A 528 -12.99 -34.79 11.40
CA PHE A 528 -12.78 -33.65 12.30
C PHE A 528 -14.09 -32.93 12.65
N LYS A 529 -15.00 -32.67 11.69
CA LYS A 529 -16.31 -32.02 11.96
C LYS A 529 -17.15 -32.77 13.01
N ASN A 530 -16.92 -34.07 13.17
CA ASN A 530 -17.64 -34.91 14.11
C ASN A 530 -17.05 -34.93 15.53
N THR A 531 -15.86 -34.38 15.76
CA THR A 531 -15.19 -34.36 17.07
C THR A 531 -15.79 -33.34 18.03
N ASN A 532 -15.55 -33.51 19.33
CA ASN A 532 -15.91 -32.50 20.33
C ASN A 532 -15.08 -31.22 20.18
N VAL A 533 -13.82 -31.35 19.75
CA VAL A 533 -12.94 -30.21 19.43
C VAL A 533 -13.60 -29.26 18.43
N PHE A 534 -14.15 -29.78 17.31
CA PHE A 534 -14.83 -28.91 16.35
C PHE A 534 -16.15 -28.34 16.91
N LYS A 535 -16.96 -29.17 17.58
CA LYS A 535 -18.32 -28.80 18.00
C LYS A 535 -18.37 -27.84 19.18
N GLN A 536 -17.40 -27.92 20.09
CA GLN A 536 -17.42 -27.25 21.39
C GLN A 536 -16.08 -26.59 21.74
N GLY A 537 -14.98 -26.94 21.09
CA GLY A 537 -13.66 -26.37 21.37
C GLY A 537 -13.54 -24.92 20.91
N ASN A 538 -12.60 -24.22 21.53
CA ASN A 538 -12.32 -22.80 21.31
C ASN A 538 -10.88 -22.59 20.82
N LEU A 539 -10.65 -21.53 20.05
CA LEU A 539 -9.34 -20.94 19.78
C LEU A 539 -9.26 -19.59 20.48
N PHE A 540 -8.06 -19.12 20.83
CA PHE A 540 -7.92 -17.90 21.63
C PHE A 540 -7.30 -16.75 20.84
N ILE A 541 -7.83 -15.54 21.05
CA ILE A 541 -7.25 -14.26 20.60
C ILE A 541 -7.19 -13.31 21.77
N ASN A 542 -6.23 -12.38 21.75
CA ASN A 542 -6.15 -11.38 22.79
C ASN A 542 -7.10 -10.19 22.54
N GLU A 543 -7.61 -9.62 23.62
CA GLU A 543 -8.48 -8.45 23.58
C GLU A 543 -7.68 -7.19 23.25
N SER A 544 -8.35 -6.22 22.65
CA SER A 544 -7.85 -4.87 22.49
C SER A 544 -8.78 -3.88 23.17
N ARG A 545 -8.21 -2.76 23.64
CA ARG A 545 -9.00 -1.65 24.18
C ARG A 545 -8.50 -0.31 23.66
N ALA A 546 -9.41 0.64 23.58
CA ALA A 546 -9.06 2.04 23.42
C ALA A 546 -8.17 2.50 24.59
N THR A 547 -7.23 3.38 24.29
CA THR A 547 -6.38 3.99 25.32
C THR A 547 -7.17 4.99 26.15
N THR A 548 -6.77 5.12 27.40
CA THR A 548 -7.39 5.96 28.42
C THR A 548 -6.42 7.07 28.84
N PRO A 549 -6.89 8.20 29.38
CA PRO A 549 -6.02 9.25 29.90
C PRO A 549 -4.93 8.75 30.88
N GLU A 550 -5.23 7.70 31.64
CA GLU A 550 -4.34 7.05 32.61
C GLU A 550 -3.15 6.36 31.95
N ASP A 551 -3.28 5.89 30.69
CA ASP A 551 -2.17 5.30 29.93
C ASP A 551 -1.08 6.34 29.60
N TYR A 552 -1.37 7.64 29.80
CA TYR A 552 -0.50 8.77 29.49
C TYR A 552 -0.29 9.73 30.69
N SER A 553 -0.43 9.21 31.91
CA SER A 553 -0.36 10.02 33.13
C SER A 553 1.02 10.64 33.42
N SER A 554 2.10 10.13 32.83
CA SER A 554 3.48 10.50 33.17
C SER A 554 4.47 10.23 32.03
N LEU A 555 5.67 10.83 32.07
CA LEU A 555 6.66 10.70 30.98
C LEU A 555 7.21 9.28 30.81
N ASP A 556 7.29 8.49 31.88
CA ASP A 556 7.73 7.08 31.82
C ASP A 556 6.78 6.20 31.00
N LYS A 557 5.48 6.55 30.94
CA LYS A 557 4.50 5.89 30.05
C LYS A 557 4.81 6.11 28.58
N PHE A 558 5.54 7.18 28.25
CA PHE A 558 6.10 7.42 26.92
C PHE A 558 7.52 6.88 26.78
N THR A 559 7.98 5.98 27.67
CA THR A 559 9.33 5.39 27.69
C THR A 559 10.47 6.42 27.86
N ILE A 560 10.15 7.60 28.41
CA ILE A 560 11.18 8.58 28.76
C ILE A 560 11.81 8.16 30.10
N PRO A 561 13.13 7.94 30.15
CA PRO A 561 13.80 7.51 31.36
C PRO A 561 13.83 8.61 32.42
N LYS A 562 13.98 8.21 33.69
CA LYS A 562 14.19 9.15 34.81
C LYS A 562 15.57 9.83 34.78
N GLU A 563 16.49 9.29 34.00
CA GLU A 563 17.81 9.90 33.75
C GLU A 563 18.03 9.94 32.23
N TRP A 564 18.25 11.14 31.69
CA TRP A 564 18.53 11.35 30.27
C TRP A 564 19.95 11.90 30.12
N GLU A 565 20.79 11.22 29.35
CA GLU A 565 22.19 11.59 29.14
C GLU A 565 22.39 12.21 27.75
N THR A 566 23.17 13.29 27.69
CA THR A 566 23.52 13.97 26.44
C THR A 566 24.97 14.44 26.44
N GLU A 567 25.56 14.59 25.27
CA GLU A 567 26.93 15.09 25.12
C GLU A 567 26.96 16.59 24.84
N TYR A 568 27.79 17.31 25.58
CA TYR A 568 28.09 18.71 25.30
C TYR A 568 29.20 18.82 24.24
N ILE A 569 28.89 19.44 23.10
CA ILE A 569 29.85 19.70 22.02
C ILE A 569 30.07 21.21 21.99
N GLY A 570 31.10 21.69 22.70
CA GLY A 570 31.48 23.11 22.71
C GLY A 570 32.10 23.56 21.39
N SER A 571 32.13 24.87 21.15
CA SER A 571 32.61 25.51 19.92
C SER A 571 34.13 25.64 19.80
N THR A 572 34.91 25.24 20.80
CA THR A 572 36.38 25.26 20.78
C THR A 572 36.96 23.87 20.56
N ILE A 573 37.00 23.44 19.29
CA ILE A 573 38.10 22.61 18.81
C ILE A 573 39.11 23.61 18.22
N GLU A 574 40.22 23.87 18.92
CA GLU A 574 41.33 24.64 18.36
C GLU A 574 41.89 23.87 17.14
N THR A 575 41.53 24.31 15.94
CA THR A 575 42.27 23.95 14.73
C THR A 575 43.61 24.66 14.77
N ASP A 576 44.66 23.93 15.12
CA ASP A 576 46.03 24.41 14.96
C ASP A 576 46.30 24.72 13.47
N TYR A 577 47.16 25.71 13.21
CA TYR A 577 47.32 26.42 11.92
C TYR A 577 47.82 25.55 10.72
N GLN A 578 47.76 24.22 10.78
CA GLN A 578 48.22 23.29 9.74
C GLN A 578 47.30 22.10 9.43
N GLY A 579 45.98 22.20 9.65
CA GLY A 579 44.98 21.44 8.87
C GLY A 579 45.19 19.92 8.73
N LYS A 580 45.71 19.24 9.75
CA LYS A 580 45.69 17.78 9.85
C LYS A 580 44.89 17.38 11.08
N ILE A 581 43.76 16.72 10.85
CA ILE A 581 42.99 16.04 11.89
C ILE A 581 43.80 14.81 12.31
N SER A 582 44.33 14.81 13.53
CA SER A 582 44.83 13.59 14.17
C SER A 582 43.66 12.93 14.90
N ASP A 583 43.20 11.78 14.40
CA ASP A 583 42.09 11.00 14.97
C ASP A 583 42.43 10.31 16.31
N ASP A 584 43.55 10.64 16.97
CA ASP A 584 44.08 9.86 18.10
C ASP A 584 44.19 10.59 19.46
N THR A 585 43.48 11.70 19.65
CA THR A 585 43.27 12.26 21.00
C THR A 585 41.88 11.90 21.50
N VAL A 586 41.77 10.78 22.22
CA VAL A 586 40.58 10.47 23.03
C VAL A 586 40.44 11.55 24.09
N ILE A 587 39.56 12.52 23.86
CA ILE A 587 39.20 13.52 24.87
C ILE A 587 38.58 12.75 26.04
N GLN A 588 39.25 12.74 27.20
CA GLN A 588 38.64 12.20 28.41
C GLN A 588 37.43 13.07 28.76
N ARG A 589 36.30 12.43 29.09
CA ARG A 589 35.04 13.11 29.42
C ARG A 589 34.58 12.72 30.82
N GLU A 590 33.93 13.65 31.51
CA GLU A 590 33.32 13.45 32.82
C GLU A 590 31.84 13.88 32.74
N SER A 591 30.94 13.13 33.39
CA SER A 591 29.51 13.43 33.35
C SER A 591 29.06 14.15 34.62
N GLU A 592 28.30 15.23 34.46
CA GLU A 592 27.71 16.00 35.55
C GLU A 592 26.19 16.19 35.36
N PHE A 593 25.45 16.34 36.46
CA PHE A 593 24.01 16.64 36.39
C PHE A 593 23.77 18.13 36.14
N LEU A 594 22.93 18.43 35.16
CA LEU A 594 22.50 19.78 34.84
C LEU A 594 21.43 20.25 35.83
N HIS A 595 21.76 21.28 36.61
CA HIS A 595 20.80 22.00 37.44
C HIS A 595 20.54 23.40 36.87
N VAL A 596 19.31 23.64 36.42
CA VAL A 596 18.89 24.93 35.85
C VAL A 596 17.63 25.46 36.52
N ASP A 597 17.51 26.79 36.52
CA ASP A 597 16.32 27.48 36.98
C ASP A 597 15.11 27.18 36.07
N LYS A 598 13.90 27.17 36.63
CA LYS A 598 12.64 26.96 35.90
C LYS A 598 12.46 27.93 34.73
N ARG A 599 13.09 29.11 34.77
CA ARG A 599 13.14 30.09 33.67
C ARG A 599 13.66 29.50 32.35
N PHE A 600 14.60 28.55 32.41
CA PHE A 600 15.12 27.88 31.21
C PHE A 600 14.02 27.03 30.55
N PHE A 601 13.34 26.18 31.32
CA PHE A 601 12.19 25.42 30.84
C PHE A 601 11.08 26.34 30.31
N ARG A 602 10.72 27.41 31.03
CA ARG A 602 9.71 28.36 30.54
C ARG A 602 10.08 28.97 29.19
N LYS A 603 11.35 29.35 29.02
CA LYS A 603 11.85 29.92 27.77
C LYS A 603 11.87 28.89 26.63
N ALA A 604 12.34 27.68 26.90
CA ALA A 604 12.40 26.57 25.94
C ALA A 604 10.98 26.16 25.48
N LEU A 605 10.04 25.98 26.42
CA LEU A 605 8.64 25.66 26.12
C LEU A 605 7.91 26.77 25.35
N GLN A 606 8.36 28.03 25.44
CA GLN A 606 7.81 29.12 24.63
C GLN A 606 8.29 29.05 23.16
N ARG A 607 9.52 28.55 22.94
CA ARG A 607 10.15 28.47 21.63
C ARG A 607 9.64 27.28 20.81
N ASN A 608 9.20 26.20 21.47
CA ASN A 608 8.68 25.01 20.82
C ASN A 608 7.13 24.99 20.78
N PRO A 609 6.49 25.09 19.59
CA PRO A 609 5.02 25.03 19.43
C PRO A 609 4.38 23.74 19.95
N PHE A 610 5.08 22.60 19.93
CA PHE A 610 4.55 21.33 20.44
C PHE A 610 4.14 21.42 21.91
N PHE A 611 4.91 22.14 22.72
CA PHE A 611 4.66 22.34 24.15
C PHE A 611 3.66 23.47 24.45
N ARG A 612 2.90 23.96 23.46
CA ARG A 612 1.70 24.78 23.70
C ARG A 612 0.68 23.93 24.46
N PHE A 613 0.02 24.53 25.46
CA PHE A 613 -0.84 23.78 26.36
C PHE A 613 -2.03 23.13 25.64
N SER A 614 -2.59 23.82 24.64
CA SER A 614 -3.65 23.29 23.77
C SER A 614 -3.22 22.02 23.04
N ASN A 615 -1.98 21.97 22.55
CA ASN A 615 -1.45 20.79 21.88
C ASN A 615 -1.08 19.68 22.87
N LEU A 616 -0.45 20.03 24.00
CA LEU A 616 -0.10 19.07 25.05
C LEU A 616 -1.32 18.36 25.62
N LYS A 617 -2.47 19.02 25.74
CA LYS A 617 -3.71 18.36 26.19
C LYS A 617 -4.16 17.20 25.29
N ASN A 618 -3.74 17.17 24.04
CA ASN A 618 -4.03 16.05 23.13
C ASN A 618 -3.20 14.80 23.44
N TYR A 619 -2.02 14.97 24.07
CA TYR A 619 -1.09 13.88 24.38
C TYR A 619 -1.06 13.53 25.87
N LEU A 620 -1.22 14.54 26.73
CA LEU A 620 -1.26 14.47 28.19
C LEU A 620 -2.62 14.98 28.68
N PRO A 621 -3.70 14.21 28.50
CA PRO A 621 -5.07 14.65 28.82
C PRO A 621 -5.27 14.97 30.30
N LEU A 622 -4.50 14.34 31.20
CA LEU A 622 -4.56 14.58 32.64
C LEU A 622 -3.79 15.83 33.09
N LEU A 623 -2.90 16.40 32.26
CA LEU A 623 -2.10 17.57 32.61
C LEU A 623 -2.98 18.81 32.80
N GLU A 624 -2.96 19.42 33.98
CA GLU A 624 -3.79 20.58 34.33
C GLU A 624 -3.16 21.90 33.87
N SER A 625 -1.83 22.00 33.85
CA SER A 625 -1.15 23.25 33.48
C SER A 625 0.30 23.05 33.02
N LYS A 626 0.87 24.07 32.36
CA LYS A 626 2.31 24.12 32.08
C LYS A 626 3.18 24.20 33.35
N GLU A 627 2.65 24.75 34.43
CA GLU A 627 3.37 24.78 35.71
C GLU A 627 3.46 23.37 36.32
N GLU A 628 2.41 22.57 36.20
CA GLU A 628 2.45 21.15 36.59
C GLU A 628 3.49 20.38 35.77
N LEU A 629 3.54 20.59 34.45
CA LEU A 629 4.51 19.95 33.55
C LEU A 629 5.97 20.19 34.01
N ILE A 630 6.27 21.40 34.49
CA ILE A 630 7.60 21.78 34.96
C ILE A 630 7.89 21.26 36.37
N ASN A 631 6.90 21.25 37.25
CA ASN A 631 7.11 21.07 38.70
C ASN A 631 6.80 19.66 39.21
N SER A 632 5.98 18.88 38.50
CA SER A 632 5.58 17.54 38.91
C SER A 632 6.67 16.50 38.67
N SER A 633 6.83 15.58 39.62
CA SER A 633 7.72 14.42 39.48
C SER A 633 7.22 13.39 38.46
N GLN A 634 5.97 13.51 37.99
CA GLN A 634 5.44 12.73 36.88
C GLN A 634 5.94 13.23 35.52
N TYR A 635 6.45 14.46 35.48
CA TYR A 635 6.89 15.16 34.27
C TYR A 635 8.36 15.61 34.38
N PHE A 636 8.68 16.86 34.03
CA PHE A 636 10.08 17.29 33.88
C PHE A 636 10.87 17.28 35.20
N ASN A 637 10.22 17.53 36.34
CA ASN A 637 10.90 17.47 37.65
C ASN A 637 11.20 16.02 38.10
N GLY A 638 10.71 15.02 37.36
CA GLY A 638 11.03 13.60 37.57
C GLY A 638 12.23 13.10 36.76
N VAL A 639 12.80 13.93 35.88
CA VAL A 639 13.88 13.54 34.97
C VAL A 639 15.16 14.31 35.30
N SER A 640 16.24 13.57 35.56
CA SER A 640 17.58 14.12 35.76
C SER A 640 18.30 14.20 34.42
N ILE A 641 18.83 15.38 34.07
CA ILE A 641 19.59 15.59 32.84
C ILE A 641 21.08 15.47 33.18
N LYS A 642 21.74 14.47 32.61
CA LYS A 642 23.17 14.22 32.77
C LYS A 642 23.90 14.64 31.50
N VAL A 643 24.99 15.38 31.65
CA VAL A 643 25.73 15.95 30.52
C VAL A 643 27.17 15.46 30.57
N SER A 644 27.61 14.83 29.48
CA SER A 644 29.00 14.41 29.28
C SER A 644 29.83 15.59 28.75
N LEU A 645 30.75 16.07 29.56
CA LEU A 645 31.60 17.25 29.31
C LEU A 645 33.07 16.82 29.11
N PRO A 646 33.86 17.56 28.30
CA PRO A 646 35.31 17.39 28.27
C PRO A 646 35.95 17.57 29.65
N LYS A 647 36.95 16.76 29.97
CA LYS A 647 37.63 16.79 31.27
C LYS A 647 38.20 18.18 31.58
N GLY A 648 37.83 18.72 32.75
CA GLY A 648 38.20 20.07 33.20
C GLY A 648 37.18 21.17 32.88
N GLN A 649 36.09 20.84 32.16
CA GLN A 649 34.93 21.72 31.98
C GLN A 649 33.79 21.24 32.88
N HIS A 650 33.19 22.17 33.62
CA HIS A 650 32.08 21.88 34.55
C HIS A 650 30.77 22.53 34.09
N ILE A 651 29.62 22.04 34.56
CA ILE A 651 28.31 22.62 34.27
C ILE A 651 28.21 24.10 34.67
N VAL A 652 28.95 24.49 35.71
CA VAL A 652 28.99 25.89 36.19
C VAL A 652 29.61 26.83 35.16
N ASP A 653 30.48 26.33 34.28
CA ASP A 653 31.18 27.12 33.26
C ASP A 653 30.32 27.35 32.01
N LEU A 654 29.25 26.57 31.83
CA LEU A 654 28.34 26.73 30.71
C LEU A 654 27.53 28.04 30.84
N SER A 655 27.49 28.79 29.74
CA SER A 655 26.68 29.99 29.57
C SER A 655 25.19 29.68 29.65
N ALA A 656 24.38 30.72 29.85
CA ALA A 656 22.93 30.57 29.84
C ALA A 656 22.41 30.08 28.48
N THR A 657 23.04 30.47 27.37
CA THR A 657 22.62 30.02 26.04
C THR A 657 22.88 28.53 25.86
N GLU A 658 24.08 28.05 26.23
CA GLU A 658 24.44 26.63 26.14
C GLU A 658 23.55 25.76 27.05
N LYS A 659 23.25 26.22 28.27
CA LYS A 659 22.29 25.56 29.16
C LYS A 659 20.90 25.48 28.54
N LEU A 660 20.44 26.55 27.88
CA LEU A 660 19.15 26.56 27.19
C LEU A 660 19.13 25.58 26.02
N GLU A 661 20.21 25.47 25.24
CA GLU A 661 20.33 24.53 24.12
C GLU A 661 20.26 23.06 24.59
N ILE A 662 20.86 22.73 25.74
CA ILE A 662 20.73 21.39 26.33
C ILE A 662 19.28 21.10 26.71
N ILE A 663 18.56 22.08 27.27
CA ILE A 663 17.13 21.93 27.57
C ILE A 663 16.30 21.81 26.28
N ASP A 664 16.62 22.57 25.23
CA ASP A 664 15.95 22.44 23.93
C ASP A 664 16.14 21.02 23.35
N LYS A 665 17.35 20.44 23.44
CA LYS A 665 17.60 19.03 23.06
C LYS A 665 16.78 18.04 23.87
N PHE A 666 16.69 18.24 25.19
CA PHE A 666 15.86 17.39 26.04
C PHE A 666 14.36 17.48 25.67
N LEU A 667 13.87 18.68 25.37
CA LEU A 667 12.49 18.88 24.94
C LEU A 667 12.22 18.26 23.57
N MET A 668 13.16 18.32 22.62
CA MET A 668 13.06 17.61 21.33
C MET A 668 12.95 16.10 21.53
N TYR A 669 13.80 15.53 22.40
CA TYR A 669 13.72 14.12 22.76
C TYR A 669 12.36 13.75 23.39
N CYS A 670 11.87 14.58 24.31
CA CYS A 670 10.55 14.37 24.91
C CYS A 670 9.43 14.45 23.87
N GLU A 671 9.46 15.43 22.97
CA GLU A 671 8.49 15.56 21.89
C GLU A 671 8.46 14.32 21.00
N GLU A 672 9.62 13.84 20.55
CA GLU A 672 9.74 12.64 19.73
C GLU A 672 9.12 11.43 20.44
N LYS A 673 9.47 11.21 21.71
CA LYS A 673 8.96 10.10 22.52
C LYS A 673 7.46 10.20 22.79
N ILE A 674 6.95 11.39 23.10
CA ILE A 674 5.53 11.60 23.35
C ILE A 674 4.73 11.33 22.07
N ARG A 675 5.16 11.86 20.93
CA ARG A 675 4.48 11.63 19.65
C ARG A 675 4.51 10.16 19.25
N LYS A 676 5.68 9.51 19.37
CA LYS A 676 5.88 8.11 18.96
C LYS A 676 5.09 7.11 19.80
N ASN A 677 4.96 7.37 21.10
CA ASN A 677 4.36 6.40 22.03
C ASN A 677 2.91 6.72 22.40
N TYR A 678 2.29 7.72 21.80
CA TYR A 678 0.86 8.00 21.95
C TYR A 678 0.02 7.16 20.96
N LYS A 679 -0.65 6.12 21.49
CA LYS A 679 -1.43 5.12 20.75
C LYS A 679 -2.93 5.26 21.00
N LYS A 680 -3.80 4.93 20.03
CA LYS A 680 -5.27 4.99 20.19
C LYS A 680 -5.89 3.68 20.69
N GLU A 681 -5.28 2.56 20.33
CA GLU A 681 -5.71 1.21 20.71
C GLU A 681 -4.49 0.38 21.05
N ILE A 682 -4.62 -0.49 22.04
CA ILE A 682 -3.57 -1.39 22.48
C ILE A 682 -4.11 -2.81 22.68
N GLY A 683 -3.30 -3.82 22.34
CA GLY A 683 -3.56 -5.21 22.71
C GLY A 683 -3.28 -5.46 24.19
N LEU A 684 -4.12 -6.30 24.81
CA LEU A 684 -4.03 -6.71 26.20
C LEU A 684 -3.46 -8.12 26.30
N LYS A 685 -2.91 -8.48 27.45
CA LYS A 685 -2.51 -9.86 27.80
C LYS A 685 -3.68 -10.73 28.26
N VAL A 686 -4.88 -10.39 27.81
CA VAL A 686 -6.15 -11.05 28.16
C VAL A 686 -6.69 -11.71 26.90
N PHE A 687 -6.86 -13.03 26.94
CA PHE A 687 -7.30 -13.84 25.82
C PHE A 687 -8.75 -14.27 25.99
N LYS A 688 -9.53 -14.14 24.92
CA LYS A 688 -10.92 -14.57 24.87
C LYS A 688 -11.11 -15.76 23.93
N PRO A 689 -12.08 -16.64 24.21
CA PRO A 689 -12.36 -17.82 23.41
C PRO A 689 -13.14 -17.43 22.15
N VAL A 690 -12.83 -18.12 21.06
CA VAL A 690 -13.51 -18.03 19.77
C VAL A 690 -13.88 -19.46 19.34
N PRO A 691 -15.18 -19.79 19.19
CA PRO A 691 -15.59 -21.16 18.89
C PRO A 691 -15.03 -21.67 17.56
N ILE A 692 -14.38 -22.86 17.58
CA ILE A 692 -13.75 -23.47 16.40
C ILE A 692 -14.75 -23.61 15.25
N ARG A 693 -15.98 -24.04 15.52
CA ARG A 693 -17.05 -24.20 14.52
C ARG A 693 -17.45 -22.91 13.81
N ASP A 694 -17.27 -21.75 14.45
CA ASP A 694 -17.70 -20.45 13.92
C ASP A 694 -16.60 -19.86 13.01
N VAL A 695 -15.35 -20.27 13.26
CA VAL A 695 -14.16 -19.77 12.60
C VAL A 695 -13.71 -20.66 11.45
N LEU A 696 -13.61 -21.98 11.65
CA LEU A 696 -13.09 -22.90 10.63
C LEU A 696 -14.15 -23.17 9.56
N LYS A 697 -13.83 -22.86 8.30
CA LYS A 697 -14.70 -23.08 7.13
C LYS A 697 -13.93 -23.73 5.99
N ASP A 698 -14.66 -24.40 5.11
CA ASP A 698 -14.12 -24.86 3.83
C ASP A 698 -13.66 -23.63 3.02
N TYR A 699 -12.50 -23.70 2.36
CA TYR A 699 -11.95 -22.56 1.61
C TYR A 699 -11.33 -22.98 0.28
N GLU A 700 -11.23 -22.02 -0.64
CA GLU A 700 -10.64 -22.21 -1.96
C GLU A 700 -9.55 -21.17 -2.23
N ILE A 701 -8.48 -21.58 -2.92
CA ILE A 701 -7.39 -20.73 -3.34
C ILE A 701 -7.31 -20.76 -4.86
N VAL A 702 -7.43 -19.59 -5.46
CA VAL A 702 -7.30 -19.40 -6.90
C VAL A 702 -5.83 -19.13 -7.22
N SER A 703 -5.21 -20.03 -7.99
CA SER A 703 -3.78 -19.97 -8.36
C SER A 703 -3.61 -19.93 -9.89
N PRO A 704 -2.72 -19.08 -10.44
CA PRO A 704 -2.40 -19.09 -11.87
C PRO A 704 -1.65 -20.37 -12.30
N LYS A 705 -2.04 -21.01 -13.41
CA LYS A 705 -1.39 -22.18 -14.03
C LYS A 705 0.01 -21.92 -14.59
N PHE A 706 0.25 -20.70 -15.09
CA PHE A 706 1.53 -20.29 -15.65
C PHE A 706 1.86 -18.88 -15.19
N GLN A 707 3.06 -18.69 -14.66
CA GLN A 707 3.57 -17.41 -14.20
C GLN A 707 4.80 -17.03 -15.00
N THR A 708 4.74 -15.91 -15.71
CA THR A 708 5.91 -15.22 -16.26
C THR A 708 6.35 -14.15 -15.26
N GLY A 709 7.47 -14.37 -14.58
CA GLY A 709 8.06 -13.42 -13.62
C GLY A 709 8.61 -14.10 -12.37
N GLN A 710 9.57 -13.45 -11.70
CA GLN A 710 10.12 -13.90 -10.42
C GLN A 710 9.10 -13.63 -9.30
N VAL A 711 8.20 -14.57 -9.05
CA VAL A 711 7.49 -14.67 -7.76
C VAL A 711 8.27 -15.63 -6.87
N THR A 712 8.49 -15.23 -5.63
CA THR A 712 9.41 -15.86 -4.67
C THR A 712 8.85 -17.09 -3.97
N GLN A 713 7.54 -17.40 -4.04
CA GLN A 713 6.97 -18.57 -3.36
C GLN A 713 5.77 -19.18 -4.12
N HIS A 714 5.85 -20.49 -4.37
CA HIS A 714 4.87 -21.26 -5.15
C HIS A 714 3.88 -21.97 -4.20
N ILE A 715 2.59 -21.62 -4.26
CA ILE A 715 1.53 -22.23 -3.43
C ILE A 715 0.95 -23.45 -4.16
N LEU A 716 0.96 -24.61 -3.52
CA LEU A 716 0.49 -25.87 -4.08
C LEU A 716 -0.48 -26.62 -3.16
N PRO A 717 -1.49 -27.32 -3.71
CA PRO A 717 -2.30 -28.24 -2.93
C PRO A 717 -1.54 -29.54 -2.69
N HIS A 718 -1.46 -29.94 -1.42
CA HIS A 718 -0.93 -31.23 -1.01
C HIS A 718 -2.02 -32.04 -0.32
N SER A 719 -2.28 -33.25 -0.82
CA SER A 719 -3.28 -34.14 -0.22
C SER A 719 -2.88 -34.54 1.21
N MET A 720 -3.85 -34.42 2.13
CA MET A 720 -3.70 -34.83 3.54
C MET A 720 -4.51 -36.08 3.85
N LYS A 721 -4.73 -36.93 2.83
CA LYS A 721 -5.35 -38.24 2.98
C LYS A 721 -4.50 -39.13 3.90
N GLY A 722 -5.14 -39.75 4.91
CA GLY A 722 -4.46 -40.59 5.89
C GLY A 722 -3.71 -39.82 7.00
N LYS A 723 -3.76 -38.48 6.99
CA LYS A 723 -3.16 -37.62 8.03
C LYS A 723 -4.26 -36.96 8.86
N ASP A 724 -4.96 -37.71 9.71
CA ASP A 724 -6.15 -37.22 10.43
C ASP A 724 -5.87 -36.06 11.40
N TRP A 725 -4.63 -35.91 11.83
CA TRP A 725 -4.13 -34.77 12.59
C TRP A 725 -4.13 -33.43 11.81
N PHE A 726 -4.25 -33.43 10.48
CA PHE A 726 -4.43 -32.19 9.70
C PHE A 726 -5.90 -31.99 9.36
N VAL A 727 -6.50 -30.86 9.78
CA VAL A 727 -7.97 -30.70 9.79
C VAL A 727 -8.62 -30.61 8.40
N TYR A 728 -7.89 -30.18 7.38
CA TYR A 728 -8.37 -30.05 6.00
C TYR A 728 -7.99 -31.25 5.11
N THR A 729 -8.72 -31.47 4.02
CA THR A 729 -8.43 -32.51 3.01
C THR A 729 -7.14 -32.25 2.24
N HIS A 730 -6.79 -30.97 2.05
CA HIS A 730 -5.56 -30.51 1.41
C HIS A 730 -4.89 -29.44 2.27
N ALA A 731 -3.56 -29.41 2.30
CA ALA A 731 -2.82 -28.22 2.70
C ALA A 731 -2.42 -27.46 1.45
N ILE A 732 -2.89 -26.21 1.31
CA ILE A 732 -2.64 -25.38 0.12
C ILE A 732 -1.53 -24.37 0.44
N VAL A 733 -0.31 -24.87 0.59
CA VAL A 733 0.80 -24.18 1.28
C VAL A 733 1.95 -23.84 0.31
N ASN A 734 2.77 -22.86 0.68
CA ASN A 734 4.03 -22.57 0.01
C ASN A 734 5.14 -23.58 0.43
N GLY A 735 6.34 -23.44 -0.14
CA GLY A 735 7.46 -24.36 0.13
C GLY A 735 7.90 -24.41 1.60
N THR A 736 7.93 -23.27 2.31
CA THR A 736 8.36 -23.19 3.71
C THR A 736 7.29 -23.77 4.65
N GLU A 737 6.05 -23.37 4.45
CA GLU A 737 4.89 -23.91 5.18
C GLU A 737 4.76 -25.42 4.96
N LYS A 738 5.02 -25.91 3.74
CA LYS A 738 5.02 -27.34 3.42
C LYS A 738 6.05 -28.11 4.25
N LYS A 739 7.27 -27.57 4.38
CA LYS A 739 8.32 -28.18 5.21
C LYS A 739 7.93 -28.25 6.67
N LEU A 740 7.32 -27.18 7.22
CA LEU A 740 6.77 -27.21 8.58
C LEU A 740 5.71 -28.31 8.74
N VAL A 741 4.76 -28.42 7.81
CA VAL A 741 3.72 -29.45 7.86
C VAL A 741 4.33 -30.86 7.79
N ASP A 742 5.35 -31.08 6.96
CA ASP A 742 6.03 -32.37 6.89
C ASP A 742 6.84 -32.67 8.16
N LEU A 743 7.51 -31.67 8.72
CA LEU A 743 8.24 -31.77 9.98
C LEU A 743 7.33 -32.18 11.13
N ILE A 744 6.23 -31.47 11.36
CA ILE A 744 5.22 -31.83 12.36
C ILE A 744 4.77 -33.28 12.15
N GLY A 745 4.53 -33.65 10.89
CA GLY A 745 4.17 -35.01 10.48
C GLY A 745 5.15 -36.11 10.90
N THR A 746 6.43 -35.80 11.13
CA THR A 746 7.44 -36.78 11.56
C THR A 746 7.29 -37.21 13.02
N PHE A 747 6.71 -36.37 13.88
CA PHE A 747 6.60 -36.62 15.31
C PHE A 747 5.16 -36.54 15.84
N VAL A 748 4.15 -36.44 14.97
CA VAL A 748 2.74 -36.51 15.40
C VAL A 748 2.44 -37.76 16.22
N GLN A 749 2.98 -38.92 15.86
CA GLN A 749 2.75 -40.15 16.63
C GLN A 749 3.28 -40.05 18.07
N THR A 750 4.41 -39.36 18.27
CA THR A 750 4.95 -39.08 19.60
C THR A 750 3.98 -38.20 20.40
N LEU A 751 3.40 -37.18 19.76
CA LEU A 751 2.39 -36.33 20.36
C LEU A 751 1.10 -37.12 20.66
N GLU A 752 0.62 -37.96 19.75
CA GLU A 752 -0.59 -38.78 19.93
C GLU A 752 -0.46 -39.81 21.07
N ASN A 753 0.76 -40.21 21.43
CA ASN A 753 1.00 -41.05 22.61
C ASN A 753 0.79 -40.30 23.94
N LYS A 754 1.00 -38.97 23.92
CA LYS A 754 0.86 -38.11 25.10
C LYS A 754 -0.49 -37.39 25.13
N TYR A 755 -1.07 -37.10 23.98
CA TYR A 755 -2.24 -36.26 23.78
C TYR A 755 -3.41 -37.01 23.16
N GLU A 756 -4.59 -36.99 23.78
CA GLU A 756 -5.80 -37.66 23.26
C GLU A 756 -6.29 -37.05 21.94
N LYS A 757 -6.03 -35.75 21.73
CA LYS A 757 -6.32 -35.04 20.49
C LYS A 757 -5.11 -34.24 20.03
N VAL A 758 -4.72 -34.43 18.77
CA VAL A 758 -3.64 -33.68 18.12
C VAL A 758 -4.15 -33.17 16.78
N TYR A 759 -4.24 -31.84 16.62
CA TYR A 759 -4.67 -31.21 15.38
C TYR A 759 -3.75 -30.05 14.98
N LEU A 760 -3.22 -30.10 13.76
CA LEU A 760 -2.60 -28.95 13.11
C LEU A 760 -3.65 -28.20 12.29
N ILE A 761 -3.88 -26.96 12.67
CA ILE A 761 -4.83 -26.04 12.08
C ILE A 761 -4.04 -24.96 11.34
N ARG A 762 -4.31 -24.79 10.04
CA ARG A 762 -3.74 -23.66 9.29
C ARG A 762 -4.63 -22.44 9.44
N ASN A 763 -4.07 -21.36 9.96
CA ASN A 763 -4.73 -20.07 10.15
C ASN A 763 -4.51 -19.17 8.93
N ASP A 764 -5.20 -19.51 7.85
CA ASP A 764 -5.16 -18.76 6.59
C ASP A 764 -6.18 -17.59 6.60
N GLU A 765 -5.88 -16.49 5.90
CA GLU A 765 -6.76 -15.33 5.77
C GLU A 765 -8.14 -15.69 5.18
N LYS A 766 -8.23 -16.76 4.39
CA LYS A 766 -9.45 -17.25 3.72
C LYS A 766 -10.24 -18.24 4.57
N GLY A 767 -9.58 -18.91 5.52
CA GLY A 767 -10.16 -20.01 6.29
C GLY A 767 -10.62 -19.61 7.69
N ILE A 768 -9.77 -18.89 8.44
CA ILE A 768 -9.89 -18.74 9.90
C ILE A 768 -9.72 -17.28 10.34
N ARG A 769 -8.72 -16.57 9.79
CA ARG A 769 -8.43 -15.15 10.09
C ARG A 769 -8.31 -14.83 11.59
N LEU A 770 -7.70 -15.71 12.38
CA LEU A 770 -7.46 -15.46 13.81
C LEU A 770 -6.27 -14.51 13.98
N LYS A 771 -6.59 -13.27 14.36
CA LYS A 771 -5.61 -12.20 14.51
C LYS A 771 -5.38 -11.90 15.99
N LEU A 772 -4.11 -11.87 16.38
CA LEU A 772 -3.61 -11.34 17.64
C LEU A 772 -3.27 -9.84 17.48
N THR A 773 -3.37 -9.09 18.56
CA THR A 773 -2.99 -7.67 18.64
C THR A 773 -1.79 -7.52 19.57
N GLU A 774 -0.77 -6.80 19.15
CA GLU A 774 0.46 -6.56 19.91
C GLU A 774 0.17 -6.08 21.34
N PHE A 775 0.85 -6.67 22.33
CA PHE A 775 0.71 -6.23 23.72
C PHE A 775 1.18 -4.80 23.90
N ASN A 776 0.34 -3.95 24.50
CA ASN A 776 0.58 -2.51 24.64
C ASN A 776 0.83 -1.79 23.30
N GLY A 777 0.40 -2.38 22.18
CA GLY A 777 0.62 -1.88 20.83
C GLY A 777 -0.59 -2.05 19.92
N PRO A 778 -0.66 -1.30 18.80
CA PRO A 778 -1.80 -1.33 17.90
C PRO A 778 -1.65 -2.38 16.78
N ARG A 779 -0.47 -3.02 16.68
CA ARG A 779 -0.13 -3.86 15.52
C ARG A 779 -0.87 -5.19 15.57
N GLY A 780 -1.16 -5.72 14.40
CA GLY A 780 -1.88 -6.98 14.24
C GLY A 780 -1.00 -8.09 13.70
N PHE A 781 -1.10 -9.28 14.28
CA PHE A 781 -0.32 -10.45 13.92
C PHE A 781 -1.24 -11.68 13.73
N MET A 782 -1.12 -12.38 12.61
CA MET A 782 -1.85 -13.62 12.33
C MET A 782 -0.83 -14.74 12.18
N PRO A 783 -0.63 -15.61 13.19
CA PRO A 783 0.27 -16.76 13.08
C PRO A 783 -0.24 -17.75 12.03
N ASP A 784 0.62 -18.26 11.15
CA ASP A 784 0.19 -19.14 10.03
C ASP A 784 -0.43 -20.49 10.47
N PHE A 785 0.03 -21.06 11.59
CA PHE A 785 -0.45 -22.34 12.10
C PHE A 785 -0.74 -22.30 13.60
N ILE A 786 -1.72 -23.10 14.01
CA ILE A 786 -2.04 -23.38 15.40
C ILE A 786 -2.00 -24.90 15.58
N LEU A 787 -1.10 -25.39 16.43
CA LEU A 787 -1.08 -26.78 16.86
C LEU A 787 -1.91 -26.90 18.15
N TYR A 788 -3.02 -27.63 18.04
CA TYR A 788 -3.96 -27.89 19.11
C TYR A 788 -3.67 -29.27 19.71
N LEU A 789 -3.43 -29.32 21.02
CA LEU A 789 -3.13 -30.54 21.77
C LEU A 789 -4.03 -30.61 23.00
N GLU A 790 -4.85 -31.65 23.14
CA GLU A 790 -5.78 -31.78 24.26
C GLU A 790 -5.61 -33.12 24.98
N ASN A 791 -5.69 -33.04 26.31
CA ASN A 791 -5.73 -34.16 27.25
C ASN A 791 -6.89 -33.99 28.23
N GLU A 792 -7.13 -35.02 29.06
CA GLU A 792 -8.20 -35.02 30.08
C GLU A 792 -8.12 -33.87 31.10
N THR A 793 -6.96 -33.19 31.21
CA THR A 793 -6.68 -32.17 32.24
C THR A 793 -6.21 -30.82 31.70
N PHE A 794 -5.84 -30.70 30.41
CA PHE A 794 -5.39 -29.44 29.84
C PHE A 794 -5.42 -29.42 28.31
N ASN A 795 -5.48 -28.20 27.77
CA ASN A 795 -5.45 -27.89 26.34
C ASN A 795 -4.28 -26.95 26.03
N TYR A 796 -3.39 -27.35 25.12
CA TYR A 796 -2.36 -26.48 24.56
C TYR A 796 -2.75 -25.95 23.19
N GLN A 797 -2.56 -24.65 23.01
CA GLN A 797 -2.58 -24.01 21.69
C GLN A 797 -1.23 -23.37 21.42
N VAL A 798 -0.51 -23.96 20.47
CA VAL A 798 0.83 -23.51 20.08
C VAL A 798 0.71 -22.70 18.79
N TYR A 799 1.04 -21.42 18.86
CA TYR A 799 1.09 -20.51 17.70
C TYR A 799 2.44 -20.68 16.99
N ILE A 800 2.39 -20.98 15.69
CA ILE A 800 3.57 -21.32 14.87
C ILE A 800 3.58 -20.44 13.61
N GLU A 801 4.73 -19.82 13.35
CA GLU A 801 4.98 -18.97 12.18
C GLU A 801 6.22 -19.50 11.43
N PRO A 802 6.06 -20.12 10.24
CA PRO A 802 7.18 -20.42 9.35
C PRO A 802 7.67 -19.15 8.67
N LYS A 803 8.99 -18.93 8.67
CA LYS A 803 9.60 -17.74 8.06
C LYS A 803 10.86 -18.05 7.26
N GLY A 804 11.03 -17.32 6.16
CA GLY A 804 12.31 -17.25 5.48
C GLY A 804 13.27 -16.34 6.23
N GLN A 805 14.52 -16.76 6.42
CA GLN A 805 15.56 -16.06 7.20
C GLN A 805 15.72 -14.57 6.84
N HIS A 806 15.48 -14.20 5.58
CA HIS A 806 15.56 -12.82 5.08
C HIS A 806 14.42 -11.90 5.52
N LEU A 807 13.40 -12.43 6.23
CA LEU A 807 12.22 -11.69 6.72
C LEU A 807 12.16 -11.61 8.26
N GLU A 808 13.06 -12.29 8.99
CA GLU A 808 13.02 -12.35 10.46
C GLU A 808 13.26 -10.98 11.11
N THR A 809 14.18 -10.18 10.57
CA THR A 809 14.52 -8.85 11.11
C THR A 809 13.34 -7.87 11.02
N ASN A 810 12.50 -7.99 9.98
CA ASN A 810 11.31 -7.15 9.81
C ASN A 810 10.17 -7.52 10.76
N ASP A 811 10.13 -8.78 11.20
CA ASP A 811 9.06 -9.37 12.00
C ASP A 811 9.49 -9.68 13.44
N ALA A 812 10.61 -9.10 13.90
CA ALA A 812 11.15 -9.30 15.24
C ALA A 812 10.11 -9.06 16.35
N TRP A 813 9.25 -8.06 16.20
CA TRP A 813 8.18 -7.78 17.16
C TRP A 813 7.12 -8.89 17.25
N LYS A 814 6.88 -9.64 16.16
CA LYS A 814 5.99 -10.82 16.19
C LYS A 814 6.65 -11.96 16.95
N GLN A 815 7.97 -12.11 16.82
CA GLN A 815 8.75 -13.06 17.61
C GLN A 815 8.72 -12.71 19.10
N GLU A 816 8.92 -11.44 19.44
CA GLU A 816 8.77 -10.93 20.82
C GLU A 816 7.37 -11.22 21.36
N MET A 817 6.34 -10.94 20.55
CA MET A 817 4.95 -11.22 20.91
C MET A 817 4.70 -12.71 21.17
N LEU A 818 5.21 -13.61 20.31
CA LEU A 818 5.11 -15.07 20.54
C LEU A 818 5.77 -15.47 21.86
N TYR A 819 6.93 -14.90 22.19
CA TYR A 819 7.56 -15.19 23.47
C TYR A 819 6.82 -14.60 24.67
N GLU A 820 6.23 -13.42 24.54
CA GLU A 820 5.43 -12.82 25.61
C GLU A 820 4.16 -13.62 25.92
N ILE A 821 3.61 -14.39 24.96
CA ILE A 821 2.49 -15.33 25.21
C ILE A 821 2.89 -16.42 26.22
N ASN A 822 4.17 -16.72 26.37
CA ASN A 822 4.65 -17.69 27.35
C ASN A 822 4.76 -17.11 28.78
N GLY A 823 4.39 -15.84 28.99
CA GLY A 823 4.47 -15.15 30.28
C GLY A 823 3.43 -15.64 31.30
N SER A 824 3.76 -15.53 32.59
CA SER A 824 2.83 -15.88 33.68
C SER A 824 1.76 -14.82 33.96
N ASP A 825 1.79 -13.70 33.24
CA ASP A 825 0.85 -12.58 33.32
C ASP A 825 -0.25 -12.62 32.24
N ILE A 826 -0.38 -13.76 31.55
CA ILE A 826 -1.42 -14.02 30.55
C ILE A 826 -2.70 -14.49 31.25
N GLU A 827 -3.80 -13.80 31.00
CA GLU A 827 -5.13 -14.16 31.50
C GLU A 827 -5.96 -14.77 30.37
N VAL A 828 -6.65 -15.88 30.63
CA VAL A 828 -7.55 -16.54 29.67
C VAL A 828 -8.97 -16.51 30.23
N ILE A 829 -9.88 -15.85 29.52
CA ILE A 829 -11.28 -15.69 29.92
C ILE A 829 -12.08 -16.95 29.56
N GLY A 830 -12.94 -17.40 30.46
CA GLY A 830 -14.10 -18.25 30.11
C GLY A 830 -13.87 -19.77 30.10
N GLU A 831 -12.67 -20.26 30.41
CA GLU A 831 -12.39 -21.67 30.68
C GLU A 831 -11.57 -21.79 31.98
N ASN A 832 -11.67 -22.92 32.69
CA ASN A 832 -10.92 -23.17 33.93
C ASN A 832 -9.40 -23.12 33.69
N GLU A 833 -8.59 -23.19 34.74
CA GLU A 833 -7.10 -23.12 34.81
C GLU A 833 -6.31 -24.14 33.94
N GLU A 834 -6.93 -24.70 32.90
CA GLU A 834 -6.51 -25.87 32.12
C GLU A 834 -6.09 -25.52 30.67
N VAL A 835 -6.28 -24.28 30.20
CA VAL A 835 -5.79 -23.83 28.88
C VAL A 835 -4.40 -23.21 28.98
N ARG A 836 -3.48 -23.63 28.10
CA ARG A 836 -2.12 -23.10 28.00
C ARG A 836 -1.82 -22.63 26.59
N LEU A 837 -1.58 -21.33 26.44
CA LEU A 837 -1.15 -20.73 25.19
C LEU A 837 0.38 -20.74 25.12
N ILE A 838 0.92 -21.13 23.98
CA ILE A 838 2.37 -21.18 23.75
C ILE A 838 2.69 -20.45 22.45
N GLY A 839 3.67 -19.56 22.48
CA GLY A 839 4.30 -19.06 21.27
C GLY A 839 5.70 -19.66 21.13
N LEU A 840 6.08 -20.03 19.91
CA LEU A 840 7.39 -20.59 19.60
C LEU A 840 8.27 -19.59 18.86
N LYS A 841 9.56 -19.91 18.74
CA LYS A 841 10.40 -19.32 17.69
C LYS A 841 9.82 -19.54 16.30
N PHE A 842 10.13 -18.62 15.39
CA PHE A 842 9.86 -18.81 13.97
C PHE A 842 10.52 -20.07 13.46
N TYR A 843 9.79 -20.84 12.65
CA TYR A 843 10.34 -22.01 11.98
C TYR A 843 11.06 -21.60 10.69
N ASN A 844 12.33 -21.97 10.56
CA ASN A 844 13.07 -21.88 9.30
C ASN A 844 13.91 -23.16 9.09
N GLU A 845 14.39 -23.39 7.87
CA GLU A 845 15.10 -24.63 7.54
C GLU A 845 16.45 -24.78 8.28
N ASP A 846 17.11 -23.67 8.58
CA ASP A 846 18.41 -23.66 9.25
C ASP A 846 18.29 -23.87 10.77
N ASN A 847 17.12 -23.57 11.34
CA ASN A 847 16.84 -23.61 12.78
C ASN A 847 15.95 -24.77 13.21
N GLU A 848 15.68 -25.73 12.30
CA GLU A 848 14.76 -26.85 12.52
C GLU A 848 15.01 -27.58 13.85
N ARG A 849 16.27 -27.85 14.19
CA ARG A 849 16.63 -28.51 15.47
C ARG A 849 16.27 -27.67 16.69
N GLU A 850 16.52 -26.37 16.63
CA GLU A 850 16.19 -25.46 17.72
C GLU A 850 14.67 -25.36 17.90
N PHE A 851 13.92 -25.34 16.79
CA PHE A 851 12.47 -25.36 16.81
C PHE A 851 11.93 -26.66 17.42
N ILE A 852 12.48 -27.82 17.05
CA ILE A 852 12.10 -29.12 17.63
C ILE A 852 12.41 -29.14 19.14
N ASN A 853 13.58 -28.66 19.55
CA ASN A 853 13.97 -28.63 20.96
C ASN A 853 13.03 -27.76 21.79
N GLU A 854 12.71 -26.54 21.31
CA GLU A 854 11.79 -25.65 22.00
C GLU A 854 10.38 -26.24 22.07
N LEU A 855 9.87 -26.81 20.97
CA LEU A 855 8.58 -27.50 20.96
C LEU A 855 8.60 -28.69 21.95
N SER A 856 9.67 -29.49 21.97
CA SER A 856 9.85 -30.62 22.89
C SER A 856 9.86 -30.18 24.36
N GLU A 857 10.53 -29.08 24.68
CA GLU A 857 10.55 -28.50 26.02
C GLU A 857 9.14 -28.06 26.44
N LYS A 858 8.41 -27.39 25.55
CA LYS A 858 7.11 -26.77 25.86
C LYS A 858 5.95 -27.77 25.89
N VAL A 859 5.95 -28.80 25.02
CA VAL A 859 4.82 -29.74 24.89
C VAL A 859 5.18 -31.19 25.22
N ASN A 860 6.45 -31.57 25.32
CA ASN A 860 6.87 -32.96 25.56
C ASN A 860 7.74 -33.15 26.82
N ASP A 861 7.63 -32.24 27.80
CA ASP A 861 8.37 -32.28 29.07
C ASP A 861 9.90 -32.35 28.88
N GLY A 862 10.41 -31.80 27.77
CA GLY A 862 11.84 -31.83 27.41
C GLY A 862 12.31 -33.14 26.78
N ASN A 863 11.44 -34.14 26.62
CA ASN A 863 11.77 -35.35 25.86
C ASN A 863 11.75 -35.05 24.36
N SER A 864 12.78 -35.50 23.64
CA SER A 864 12.90 -35.27 22.20
C SER A 864 11.68 -35.77 21.43
N LEU A 865 11.11 -34.90 20.59
CA LEU A 865 10.04 -35.27 19.66
C LEU A 865 10.56 -36.04 18.44
N ASP A 866 11.80 -35.79 18.03
CA ASP A 866 12.45 -36.55 16.97
C ASP A 866 12.92 -37.91 17.50
N ASN A 867 12.21 -38.98 17.12
CA ASN A 867 12.62 -40.35 17.43
C ASN A 867 13.84 -40.81 16.61
N LEU A 868 14.88 -39.96 16.46
CA LEU A 868 16.22 -40.40 16.08
C LEU A 868 16.83 -41.19 17.25
N VAL A 869 16.29 -42.38 17.48
CA VAL A 869 16.88 -43.41 18.33
C VAL A 869 18.23 -43.81 17.75
N GLY A 870 19.30 -43.48 18.46
CA GLY A 870 20.52 -44.29 18.62
C GLY A 870 21.34 -44.62 17.37
N LEU A 871 22.41 -43.84 17.13
CA LEU A 871 23.61 -44.35 16.45
C LEU A 871 24.78 -44.65 17.41
N PHE A 872 24.62 -44.41 18.71
CA PHE A 872 25.59 -44.80 19.73
C PHE A 872 24.87 -45.35 20.95
N THR A 873 24.61 -46.66 20.95
CA THR A 873 24.61 -47.42 22.20
C THR A 873 26.05 -47.51 22.66
N GLU A 874 26.33 -47.02 23.87
CA GLU A 874 27.57 -47.29 24.59
C GLU A 874 27.76 -48.82 24.68
N ASP A 875 28.82 -49.31 24.05
CA ASP A 875 29.50 -50.53 24.48
C ASP A 875 30.85 -50.10 25.08
N ILE A 876 30.93 -50.30 26.41
CA ILE A 876 32.06 -50.22 27.36
C ILE A 876 32.36 -48.86 27.98
#